data_AF-A0A496WYX7-F1
#
_entry.id   AF-A0A496WYX7-F1
#
_cell.length_a   1.000
_cell.length_b   1.000
_cell.length_c   1.000
_cell.angle_alpha   90.00
_cell.angle_beta   90.00
_cell.angle_gamma   90.00
#
_symmetry.space_group_name_H-M   'P 1'
#
loop_
_entity.id
_entity.type
_entity.pdbx_description
1 polymer ?
#
loop_
_entity_poly.entity_id
_entity_poly.type
_entity_poly.pdbx_seq_one_letter_code
_entity_poly.pdbx_strand_id
1 'polypeptide(L)'
;PESRFYAVSHELQIDQIDLQLSRAEPWRFCDSCHYSQCLDLGDKHSACPRCGSPQWADSGQRHTVLKLRQVYSTADDRYDRIGDDAERREPLFFNRQKLIDIPPESMKGGFRLKSETLPFGFEYIERVTLREVNFGPGAVEGNNFSVAGREASRVGFKLCRHCGTVQKKRPRPKEKMHAFTCKLRDNPELETPEDVFESLYLYRELTSEGIRILLPLSEVAYSDTKLYSFIAALNLGLKKHFQGDVQHLEVTEMRDPPMQGSGERIYLVLYDRIPGGSGYLKDLMRDPQILFNVLESALSTLTSCSCVDEDHLDGCYRCILAYRNSRNMPDISRKAAEELLSEILALRDQIEPVETLSSINTNVLIESKLEQKFVDALANLPGAQLSKALVNGTSGSLLTLPGEGERPVAWTIQHQVKFGPEDGVALQTEADLVLTPARAEDATHERSIVVYLDGLQYHHNIVSDDVRKRTALHLAGYRVWSLGWDDLPTTGKATSLSSINMMSRAARQQDAMAGLWQKSAENADWHGSADFSSGNQQGSFAWLACLLASPMLVGQQLFQGAAYRGFTALVPALAGDAGVRQKIEYEVNENAPAFVRDQLHIDAHDHIPGGFMDALDNSPGIVELTAVLPMSAVKTGDLATIGEGLGLHLCFDDRQDESTEEFKAGWRGFWHAANLLQYSSKFSMATRKSVADGSLEGVYVDQVYVAAVVEVPVEYNGELPKEWQEELEFSEIDPDVLLYLASKALPAPECGLDLTNETGEIIVEGSLVELCWIKQKVAVLLEPVDVFPSGWTVIVASDQLKKEMEKLINEGLFNG
;
A
#
# COMPACT_ATOMS: atom_id res chain seq x y z
N PRO A 1 35.73 -5.08 21.24
CA PRO A 1 36.63 -4.00 21.71
C PRO A 1 35.82 -2.92 22.40
N GLU A 2 36.43 -2.19 23.34
CA GLU A 2 35.86 -1.06 24.09
C GLU A 2 34.69 -1.38 25.02
N SER A 3 34.09 -2.56 24.91
CA SER A 3 33.12 -3.05 25.89
C SER A 3 33.79 -3.21 27.26
N ARG A 4 33.08 -2.79 28.30
CA ARG A 4 33.52 -2.89 29.70
C ARG A 4 32.79 -3.99 30.44
N PHE A 5 33.50 -4.70 31.30
CA PHE A 5 32.94 -5.73 32.18
C PHE A 5 33.61 -5.65 33.54
N TYR A 6 32.91 -6.08 34.58
CA TYR A 6 33.39 -5.97 35.95
C TYR A 6 33.79 -7.35 36.46
N ALA A 7 35.04 -7.48 36.90
CA ALA A 7 35.56 -8.72 37.45
C ALA A 7 36.64 -8.40 38.48
N VAL A 8 36.70 -9.19 39.56
CA VAL A 8 37.79 -9.14 40.56
C VAL A 8 38.06 -7.71 41.07
N SER A 9 37.00 -6.97 41.44
CA SER A 9 37.06 -5.57 41.94
C SER A 9 37.58 -4.54 40.95
N HIS A 10 37.65 -4.86 39.65
CA HIS A 10 38.08 -3.95 38.59
C HIS A 10 37.00 -3.76 37.51
N GLU A 11 36.97 -2.56 36.93
CA GLU A 11 36.31 -2.26 35.67
C GLU A 11 37.28 -2.54 34.52
N LEU A 12 37.08 -3.65 33.82
CA LEU A 12 37.95 -4.11 32.74
C LEU A 12 37.39 -3.70 31.39
N GLN A 13 38.22 -3.06 30.56
CA GLN A 13 37.87 -2.71 29.19
C GLN A 13 38.59 -3.62 28.21
N ILE A 14 37.86 -4.19 27.25
CA ILE A 14 38.47 -4.96 26.16
C ILE A 14 39.29 -4.00 25.28
N ASP A 15 40.62 -4.10 25.32
CA ASP A 15 41.55 -3.17 24.69
C ASP A 15 42.45 -3.81 23.62
N GLN A 16 42.37 -5.12 23.43
CA GLN A 16 43.17 -5.82 22.43
C GLN A 16 42.44 -7.02 21.81
N ILE A 17 42.68 -7.26 20.52
CA ILE A 17 42.25 -8.47 19.79
C ILE A 17 43.47 -9.33 19.46
N ASP A 18 43.31 -10.65 19.55
CA ASP A 18 44.34 -11.59 19.09
C ASP A 18 44.35 -11.72 17.56
N LEU A 19 45.32 -11.07 16.90
CA LEU A 19 45.50 -11.14 15.45
C LEU A 19 46.24 -12.40 14.98
N GLN A 20 46.79 -13.23 15.89
CA GLN A 20 47.50 -14.46 15.51
C GLN A 20 46.52 -15.60 15.23
N LEU A 21 45.35 -15.58 15.88
CA LEU A 21 44.33 -16.61 15.73
C LEU A 21 43.42 -16.41 14.52
N SER A 22 43.40 -15.21 13.93
CA SER A 22 42.59 -14.89 12.75
C SER A 22 43.19 -13.71 12.02
N ARG A 23 43.29 -13.83 10.68
CA ARG A 23 43.74 -12.76 9.81
C ARG A 23 42.58 -11.82 9.47
N ALA A 24 42.92 -10.57 9.14
CA ALA A 24 41.98 -9.65 8.51
C ALA A 24 41.84 -10.02 7.03
N GLU A 25 40.59 -10.04 6.53
CA GLU A 25 40.22 -10.53 5.21
C GLU A 25 39.39 -9.47 4.48
N PRO A 26 39.57 -9.30 3.16
CA PRO A 26 38.72 -8.43 2.36
C PRO A 26 37.39 -9.14 2.08
N TRP A 27 36.27 -8.48 2.39
CA TRP A 27 34.92 -9.00 2.14
C TRP A 27 34.08 -8.01 1.35
N ARG A 28 33.12 -8.52 0.59
CA ARG A 28 31.99 -7.74 0.04
C ARG A 28 30.72 -8.03 0.82
N PHE A 29 29.93 -6.99 1.05
CA PHE A 29 28.58 -7.07 1.59
C PHE A 29 27.59 -6.63 0.52
N CYS A 30 26.43 -7.29 0.43
CA CYS A 30 25.38 -6.81 -0.46
C CYS A 30 24.61 -5.67 0.20
N ASP A 31 24.34 -4.63 -0.58
CA ASP A 31 23.55 -3.48 -0.20
C ASP A 31 22.09 -3.84 0.13
N SER A 32 21.50 -4.80 -0.59
CA SER A 32 20.06 -5.08 -0.54
C SER A 32 19.67 -6.43 0.05
N CYS A 33 20.53 -7.46 0.05
CA CYS A 33 20.24 -8.76 0.67
C CYS A 33 21.31 -9.20 1.69
N HIS A 34 21.08 -10.31 2.38
CA HIS A 34 21.95 -10.82 3.44
C HIS A 34 23.28 -11.46 2.95
N TYR A 35 23.55 -11.47 1.65
CA TYR A 35 24.74 -12.12 1.10
C TYR A 35 26.03 -11.32 1.38
N SER A 36 27.10 -12.06 1.68
CA SER A 36 28.43 -11.51 1.92
C SER A 36 29.49 -12.53 1.50
N GLN A 37 30.62 -12.09 0.96
CA GLN A 37 31.65 -12.98 0.42
C GLN A 37 33.06 -12.53 0.80
N CYS A 38 33.89 -13.47 1.24
CA CYS A 38 35.34 -13.28 1.35
C CYS A 38 36.00 -13.27 -0.03
N LEU A 39 36.78 -12.24 -0.33
CA LEU A 39 37.38 -12.02 -1.65
C LEU A 39 38.72 -12.74 -1.85
N ASP A 40 39.25 -13.41 -0.82
CA ASP A 40 40.51 -14.18 -0.94
C ASP A 40 40.41 -15.32 -1.98
N LEU A 41 39.20 -15.79 -2.26
CA LEU A 41 38.91 -16.82 -3.28
C LEU A 41 38.60 -16.22 -4.67
N GLY A 42 38.69 -14.89 -4.81
CA GLY A 42 38.42 -14.13 -6.03
C GLY A 42 37.16 -13.26 -5.96
N ASP A 43 37.20 -12.12 -6.65
CA ASP A 43 36.09 -11.16 -6.79
C ASP A 43 35.57 -11.23 -8.24
N LYS A 44 34.62 -12.14 -8.50
CA LYS A 44 34.23 -12.55 -9.86
C LYS A 44 32.87 -12.05 -10.33
N HIS A 45 32.08 -11.43 -9.45
CA HIS A 45 30.70 -11.07 -9.74
C HIS A 45 30.56 -9.56 -9.92
N SER A 46 29.98 -9.13 -11.03
CA SER A 46 29.63 -7.72 -11.30
C SER A 46 28.28 -7.30 -10.68
N ALA A 47 27.53 -8.24 -10.12
CA ALA A 47 26.28 -8.03 -9.40
C ALA A 47 26.16 -9.07 -8.28
N CYS A 48 25.30 -8.83 -7.28
CA CYS A 48 25.12 -9.77 -6.18
C CYS A 48 24.63 -11.12 -6.72
N PRO A 49 25.29 -12.25 -6.42
CA PRO A 49 24.88 -13.56 -6.94
C PRO A 49 23.58 -14.09 -6.29
N ARG A 50 23.01 -13.38 -5.31
CA ARG A 50 21.75 -13.76 -4.64
C ARG A 50 20.56 -12.95 -5.10
N CYS A 51 20.63 -11.61 -5.00
CA CYS A 51 19.52 -10.74 -5.36
C CYS A 51 19.71 -10.02 -6.72
N GLY A 52 20.88 -10.12 -7.35
CA GLY A 52 21.16 -9.44 -8.62
C GLY A 52 21.51 -7.95 -8.50
N SER A 53 21.65 -7.40 -7.29
CA SER A 53 21.96 -5.97 -7.11
C SER A 53 23.27 -5.56 -7.81
N PRO A 54 23.26 -4.54 -8.69
CA PRO A 54 24.47 -4.05 -9.36
C PRO A 54 25.40 -3.29 -8.39
N GLN A 55 24.87 -2.75 -7.29
CA GLN A 55 25.65 -2.06 -6.27
C GLN A 55 26.68 -2.97 -5.58
N TRP A 56 26.55 -4.28 -5.74
CA TRP A 56 27.57 -5.25 -5.33
C TRP A 56 28.98 -4.93 -5.86
N ALA A 57 29.09 -4.40 -7.07
CA ALA A 57 30.39 -4.07 -7.68
C ALA A 57 31.03 -2.80 -7.11
N ASP A 58 30.27 -1.97 -6.39
CA ASP A 58 30.75 -0.71 -5.84
C ASP A 58 31.92 -0.91 -4.87
N SER A 59 32.87 0.03 -4.89
CA SER A 59 34.06 -0.04 -4.04
C SER A 59 33.75 0.17 -2.56
N GLY A 60 32.69 0.92 -2.25
CA GLY A 60 32.15 1.16 -0.92
C GLY A 60 31.44 -0.04 -0.30
N GLN A 61 31.25 -1.14 -1.04
CA GLN A 61 30.77 -2.42 -0.51
C GLN A 61 31.90 -3.38 -0.10
N ARG A 62 33.17 -2.99 -0.32
CA ARG A 62 34.34 -3.78 0.03
C ARG A 62 34.95 -3.30 1.34
N HIS A 63 35.04 -4.19 2.33
CA HIS A 63 35.54 -3.86 3.66
C HIS A 63 36.53 -4.88 4.21
N THR A 64 37.36 -4.44 5.15
CA THR A 64 38.27 -5.33 5.86
C THR A 64 37.59 -5.84 7.11
N VAL A 65 37.49 -7.16 7.24
CA VAL A 65 36.81 -7.81 8.37
C VAL A 65 37.69 -8.88 9.01
N LEU A 66 37.46 -9.19 10.28
CA LEU A 66 38.22 -10.19 11.02
C LEU A 66 37.30 -11.09 11.84
N LYS A 67 37.53 -12.41 11.77
CA LYS A 67 36.80 -13.39 12.57
C LYS A 67 37.26 -13.30 14.03
N LEU A 68 36.38 -12.89 14.93
CA LEU A 68 36.73 -12.67 16.33
C LEU A 68 36.84 -14.00 17.07
N ARG A 69 38.08 -14.41 17.39
CA ARG A 69 38.37 -15.63 18.19
C ARG A 69 38.66 -15.33 19.65
N GLN A 70 39.51 -14.35 19.91
CA GLN A 70 39.97 -14.03 21.26
C GLN A 70 40.23 -12.54 21.42
N VAL A 71 40.01 -12.05 22.63
CA VAL A 71 40.28 -10.67 23.04
C VAL A 71 41.02 -10.66 24.37
N TYR A 72 41.76 -9.59 24.62
CA TYR A 72 42.42 -9.34 25.90
C TYR A 72 41.91 -8.04 26.50
N SER A 73 42.08 -7.93 27.81
CA SER A 73 41.82 -6.73 28.60
C SER A 73 43.00 -6.54 29.55
N THR A 74 43.57 -5.34 29.57
CA THR A 74 44.61 -4.95 30.51
C THR A 74 44.02 -4.05 31.60
N ALA A 75 44.37 -4.31 32.86
CA ALA A 75 43.93 -3.53 34.01
C ALA A 75 45.11 -2.81 34.66
N ASP A 76 44.93 -1.54 35.01
CA ASP A 76 45.80 -0.79 35.92
C ASP A 76 45.15 -0.70 37.31
N ASP A 77 45.76 -1.36 38.29
CA ASP A 77 45.24 -1.46 39.68
C ASP A 77 44.93 -0.11 40.33
N ARG A 78 45.62 0.96 39.91
CA ARG A 78 45.41 2.30 40.46
C ARG A 78 44.18 3.00 39.89
N TYR A 79 43.85 2.75 38.62
CA TYR A 79 42.84 3.52 37.88
C TYR A 79 41.56 2.74 37.61
N ASP A 80 41.66 1.41 37.53
CA ASP A 80 40.56 0.56 37.08
C ASP A 80 39.86 -0.15 38.26
N ARG A 81 40.26 0.15 39.51
CA ARG A 81 39.65 -0.39 40.73
C ARG A 81 38.28 0.26 40.99
N ILE A 82 37.28 -0.56 41.26
CA ILE A 82 35.91 -0.12 41.54
C ILE A 82 35.89 0.60 42.90
N GLY A 83 35.47 1.88 42.89
CA GLY A 83 35.22 2.67 44.11
C GLY A 83 33.73 2.73 44.46
N ASP A 84 33.41 3.11 45.70
CA ASP A 84 32.02 3.18 46.22
C ASP A 84 31.13 4.23 45.50
N ASP A 85 31.74 5.19 44.79
CA ASP A 85 31.04 6.31 44.13
C ASP A 85 30.61 6.01 42.67
N ALA A 86 30.91 4.82 42.12
CA ALA A 86 30.78 4.53 40.69
C ALA A 86 29.59 3.59 40.34
N GLU A 87 28.36 3.99 40.66
CA GLU A 87 27.14 3.32 40.16
C GLU A 87 26.66 3.84 38.78
N ARG A 88 27.50 4.57 38.03
CA ARG A 88 27.16 4.98 36.65
C ARG A 88 27.62 3.94 35.63
N ARG A 89 26.73 2.98 35.35
CA ARG A 89 26.83 2.12 34.17
C ARG A 89 26.54 2.97 32.93
N GLU A 90 27.57 3.37 32.18
CA GLU A 90 27.37 3.99 30.87
C GLU A 90 27.32 2.89 29.79
N PRO A 91 26.15 2.57 29.20
CA PRO A 91 26.07 1.57 28.15
C PRO A 91 26.70 2.09 26.86
N LEU A 92 27.72 1.38 26.36
CA LEU A 92 28.24 1.57 25.00
C LEU A 92 27.41 0.73 24.02
N PHE A 93 26.84 1.39 23.01
CA PHE A 93 26.06 0.73 21.96
C PHE A 93 26.92 0.51 20.71
N PHE A 94 26.86 -0.71 20.18
CA PHE A 94 27.56 -1.12 18.96
C PHE A 94 26.57 -1.37 17.83
N ASN A 95 26.95 -1.03 16.61
CA ASN A 95 26.23 -1.39 15.40
C ASN A 95 26.51 -2.87 15.07
N ARG A 96 25.61 -3.76 15.53
CA ARG A 96 25.67 -5.20 15.28
C ARG A 96 24.54 -5.57 14.32
N GLN A 97 24.87 -6.37 13.30
CA GLN A 97 23.92 -6.88 12.33
C GLN A 97 24.18 -8.37 12.10
N LYS A 98 23.10 -9.17 12.06
CA LYS A 98 23.16 -10.59 11.74
C LYS A 98 22.80 -10.79 10.28
N LEU A 99 23.70 -11.38 9.52
CA LEU A 99 23.54 -11.73 8.11
C LEU A 99 23.28 -13.23 8.01
N ILE A 100 22.35 -13.60 7.14
CA ILE A 100 21.84 -14.96 7.03
C ILE A 100 22.01 -15.38 5.58
N ASP A 101 22.97 -16.27 5.35
CA ASP A 101 23.33 -16.75 4.03
C ASP A 101 22.82 -18.18 3.87
N ILE A 102 21.83 -18.35 2.98
CA ILE A 102 21.20 -19.63 2.66
C ILE A 102 21.63 -20.03 1.24
N PRO A 103 22.58 -20.96 1.07
CA PRO A 103 22.95 -21.54 -0.22
C PRO A 103 21.74 -22.14 -0.96
N PRO A 104 21.58 -21.94 -2.28
CA PRO A 104 20.37 -22.41 -2.97
C PRO A 104 20.22 -23.93 -2.89
N GLU A 105 21.35 -24.65 -2.90
CA GLU A 105 21.41 -26.10 -2.77
C GLU A 105 21.02 -26.65 -1.38
N SER A 106 20.96 -25.78 -0.36
CA SER A 106 20.58 -26.15 1.01
C SER A 106 19.08 -26.23 1.23
N MET A 107 18.27 -25.73 0.31
CA MET A 107 16.80 -25.78 0.38
C MET A 107 16.31 -27.14 -0.11
N LYS A 108 15.54 -27.85 0.71
CA LYS A 108 15.03 -29.21 0.41
C LYS A 108 13.54 -29.26 0.10
N GLY A 109 12.96 -28.12 -0.27
CA GLY A 109 11.52 -27.95 -0.36
C GLY A 109 10.90 -27.50 0.96
N GLY A 110 9.68 -27.00 0.85
CA GLY A 110 8.90 -26.52 1.98
C GLY A 110 7.42 -26.67 1.72
N PHE A 111 6.64 -25.95 2.53
CA PHE A 111 5.21 -25.95 2.44
C PHE A 111 4.69 -24.53 2.52
N ARG A 112 3.57 -24.25 1.85
CA ARG A 112 2.85 -22.98 1.95
C ARG A 112 1.36 -23.21 2.13
N LEU A 113 0.67 -22.26 2.73
CA LEU A 113 -0.77 -22.16 2.64
C LEU A 113 -1.18 -21.74 1.22
N LYS A 114 -2.17 -22.41 0.65
CA LYS A 114 -2.80 -22.03 -0.62
C LYS A 114 -3.76 -20.85 -0.43
N SER A 115 -3.22 -19.71 0.00
CA SER A 115 -3.97 -18.47 0.17
C SER A 115 -3.21 -17.30 -0.45
N GLU A 116 -3.90 -16.56 -1.32
CA GLU A 116 -3.38 -15.31 -1.91
C GLU A 116 -3.52 -14.12 -0.94
N THR A 117 -4.35 -14.23 0.11
CA THR A 117 -4.62 -13.18 1.11
C THR A 117 -3.85 -13.35 2.43
N LEU A 118 -3.23 -14.51 2.67
CA LEU A 118 -2.40 -14.77 3.84
C LEU A 118 -1.21 -15.68 3.46
N PRO A 119 -0.10 -15.15 2.92
CA PRO A 119 1.02 -15.99 2.54
C PRO A 119 1.73 -16.40 3.82
N PHE A 120 1.67 -17.69 4.09
CA PHE A 120 2.39 -18.29 5.19
C PHE A 120 2.98 -19.59 4.68
N GLY A 121 4.23 -19.83 5.00
CA GLY A 121 4.90 -21.04 4.59
C GLY A 121 6.19 -21.23 5.35
N PHE A 122 6.71 -22.44 5.32
CA PHE A 122 7.94 -22.78 6.02
C PHE A 122 8.71 -23.85 5.25
N GLU A 123 10.02 -23.72 5.22
CA GLU A 123 10.90 -24.65 4.52
C GLU A 123 12.12 -25.00 5.36
N TYR A 124 12.60 -26.23 5.18
CA TYR A 124 13.77 -26.73 5.89
C TYR A 124 15.05 -26.33 5.14
N ILE A 125 16.00 -25.81 5.89
CA ILE A 125 17.32 -25.41 5.41
C ILE A 125 18.36 -26.34 6.04
N GLU A 126 18.92 -27.24 5.23
CA GLU A 126 19.92 -28.21 5.70
C GLU A 126 21.19 -27.51 6.19
N ARG A 127 21.55 -26.39 5.57
CA ARG A 127 22.74 -25.62 5.92
C ARG A 127 22.50 -24.13 5.70
N VAL A 128 22.44 -23.38 6.80
CA VAL A 128 22.43 -21.91 6.86
C VAL A 128 23.71 -21.41 7.50
N THR A 129 24.26 -20.30 6.99
CA THR A 129 25.42 -19.64 7.58
C THR A 129 25.00 -18.29 8.18
N LEU A 130 25.12 -18.19 9.50
CA LEU A 130 24.75 -17.01 10.29
C LEU A 130 26.04 -16.24 10.61
N ARG A 131 26.11 -14.99 10.17
CA ARG A 131 27.25 -14.10 10.41
C ARG A 131 26.82 -12.90 11.22
N GLU A 132 27.26 -12.83 12.45
CA GLU A 132 27.06 -11.64 13.27
C GLU A 132 28.24 -10.70 13.08
N VAL A 133 28.02 -9.56 12.43
CA VAL A 133 29.02 -8.54 12.15
C VAL A 133 28.84 -7.37 13.11
N ASN A 134 29.95 -6.95 13.72
CA ASN A 134 30.04 -5.74 14.54
C ASN A 134 30.80 -4.67 13.74
N PHE A 135 30.05 -3.66 13.32
CA PHE A 135 30.52 -2.53 12.52
C PHE A 135 31.09 -1.38 13.37
N GLY A 136 31.33 -1.60 14.67
CA GLY A 136 31.90 -0.62 15.58
C GLY A 136 30.85 0.12 16.43
N PRO A 137 31.29 1.11 17.22
CA PRO A 137 30.40 1.95 18.02
C PRO A 137 29.49 2.82 17.14
N GLY A 138 28.31 3.20 17.64
CA GLY A 138 27.43 4.16 16.96
C GLY A 138 28.05 5.56 16.98
N ALA A 139 28.25 6.17 15.80
CA ALA A 139 28.82 7.52 15.68
C ALA A 139 28.06 8.35 14.64
N VAL A 140 27.99 9.67 14.87
CA VAL A 140 27.38 10.65 13.94
C VAL A 140 28.17 10.76 12.64
N GLU A 141 29.49 10.56 12.71
CA GLU A 141 30.40 10.56 11.55
C GLU A 141 31.00 9.16 11.35
N GLY A 142 30.94 8.65 10.12
CA GLY A 142 31.48 7.35 9.73
C GLY A 142 31.25 7.06 8.25
N ASN A 143 31.73 5.90 7.79
CA ASN A 143 31.44 5.44 6.43
C ASN A 143 29.97 5.01 6.37
N ASN A 144 29.17 5.71 5.57
CA ASN A 144 27.79 5.33 5.29
C ASN A 144 27.76 4.36 4.11
N PHE A 145 27.19 3.19 4.32
CA PHE A 145 26.89 2.24 3.25
C PHE A 145 25.69 1.40 3.65
N SER A 146 25.09 0.68 2.70
CA SER A 146 23.98 -0.24 2.97
C SER A 146 24.48 -1.67 3.09
N VAL A 147 23.89 -2.43 4.02
CA VAL A 147 24.06 -3.88 4.13
C VAL A 147 22.70 -4.50 4.39
N ALA A 148 22.28 -5.43 3.53
CA ALA A 148 20.98 -6.11 3.63
C ALA A 148 19.79 -5.14 3.81
N GLY A 149 19.70 -4.14 2.94
CA GLY A 149 18.65 -3.12 2.92
C GLY A 149 18.79 -2.02 3.96
N ARG A 150 19.76 -2.12 4.88
CA ARG A 150 19.93 -1.17 5.99
C ARG A 150 21.15 -0.27 5.80
N GLU A 151 20.88 1.00 5.52
CA GLU A 151 21.88 2.06 5.56
C GLU A 151 22.21 2.44 7.01
N ALA A 152 23.50 2.56 7.33
CA ALA A 152 23.95 3.02 8.64
C ALA A 152 25.38 3.54 8.58
N SER A 153 25.70 4.49 9.46
CA SER A 153 27.07 4.92 9.74
C SER A 153 27.83 3.78 10.45
N ARG A 154 28.95 3.35 9.84
CA ARG A 154 29.74 2.18 10.24
C ARG A 154 31.22 2.52 10.31
N VAL A 155 31.64 3.03 11.46
CA VAL A 155 33.03 3.50 11.70
C VAL A 155 34.05 2.37 11.84
N GLY A 156 33.65 1.22 12.36
CA GLY A 156 34.55 0.10 12.65
C GLY A 156 35.44 0.33 13.88
N PHE A 157 36.43 -0.53 14.04
CA PHE A 157 37.41 -0.45 15.14
C PHE A 157 38.77 -0.01 14.63
N LYS A 158 39.38 0.96 15.31
CA LYS A 158 40.75 1.41 15.03
C LYS A 158 41.76 0.62 15.86
N LEU A 159 42.56 -0.24 15.23
CA LEU A 159 43.47 -1.18 15.92
C LEU A 159 44.87 -1.21 15.29
N CYS A 160 45.92 -1.41 16.09
CA CYS A 160 47.26 -1.67 15.56
C CYS A 160 47.29 -3.03 14.82
N ARG A 161 47.80 -3.06 13.59
CA ARG A 161 47.89 -4.26 12.73
C ARG A 161 48.88 -5.30 13.24
N HIS A 162 49.78 -4.93 14.13
CA HIS A 162 50.82 -5.81 14.67
C HIS A 162 50.40 -6.53 15.95
N CYS A 163 49.68 -5.84 16.83
CA CYS A 163 49.35 -6.35 18.15
C CYS A 163 47.86 -6.38 18.48
N GLY A 164 47.01 -5.76 17.66
CA GLY A 164 45.56 -5.74 17.84
C GLY A 164 45.07 -4.82 18.96
N THR A 165 45.95 -4.02 19.58
CA THR A 165 45.57 -3.03 20.60
C THR A 165 44.75 -1.90 19.99
N VAL A 166 43.67 -1.51 20.66
CA VAL A 166 42.77 -0.42 20.29
C VAL A 166 43.50 0.92 20.34
N GLN A 167 43.39 1.70 19.26
CA GLN A 167 44.03 3.00 19.12
C GLN A 167 43.08 4.11 19.57
N LYS A 168 43.36 4.72 20.73
CA LYS A 168 42.53 5.78 21.32
C LYS A 168 42.97 7.15 20.81
N LYS A 169 42.01 8.02 20.45
CA LYS A 169 42.30 9.42 20.05
C LYS A 169 42.98 10.23 21.15
N ARG A 170 42.70 9.92 22.42
CA ARG A 170 43.23 10.60 23.61
C ARG A 170 43.62 9.58 24.68
N PRO A 171 44.84 9.00 24.62
CA PRO A 171 45.31 8.09 25.66
C PRO A 171 45.51 8.82 27.00
N ARG A 172 45.41 8.09 28.12
CA ARG A 172 45.76 8.58 29.45
C ARG A 172 47.26 8.88 29.52
N PRO A 173 47.71 9.79 30.41
CA PRO A 173 49.14 10.04 30.61
C PRO A 173 49.90 8.74 30.96
N LYS A 174 50.95 8.43 30.19
CA LYS A 174 51.77 7.20 30.29
C LYS A 174 51.06 5.89 29.90
N GLU A 175 49.85 5.93 29.36
CA GLU A 175 49.19 4.75 28.80
C GLU A 175 49.94 4.27 27.55
N LYS A 176 50.31 2.98 27.54
CA LYS A 176 50.97 2.36 26.39
C LYS A 176 49.89 1.87 25.42
N MET A 177 49.86 2.39 24.19
CA MET A 177 48.83 2.07 23.17
C MET A 177 49.12 0.82 22.33
N HIS A 178 49.99 -0.05 22.85
CA HIS A 178 50.35 -1.32 22.22
C HIS A 178 50.62 -2.39 23.26
N ALA A 179 50.37 -3.65 22.90
CA ALA A 179 50.71 -4.82 23.70
C ALA A 179 52.22 -4.91 23.97
N PHE A 180 52.59 -5.57 25.08
CA PHE A 180 53.98 -5.68 25.56
C PHE A 180 55.00 -6.12 24.51
N THR A 181 54.59 -6.99 23.59
CA THR A 181 55.43 -7.59 22.54
C THR A 181 55.42 -6.82 21.22
N CYS A 182 54.71 -5.69 21.13
CA CYS A 182 54.60 -4.93 19.88
C CYS A 182 55.86 -4.10 19.60
N LYS A 183 56.32 -4.13 18.34
CA LYS A 183 57.47 -3.31 17.87
C LYS A 183 57.28 -1.80 18.07
N LEU A 184 56.03 -1.32 18.07
CA LEU A 184 55.68 0.10 18.18
C LEU A 184 55.47 0.57 19.62
N ARG A 185 55.50 -0.33 20.61
CA ARG A 185 55.17 0.01 22.00
C ARG A 185 56.08 1.06 22.62
N ASP A 186 57.39 0.93 22.37
CA ASP A 186 58.42 1.81 22.93
C ASP A 186 58.91 2.87 21.94
N ASN A 187 58.48 2.78 20.67
CA ASN A 187 58.78 3.75 19.62
C ASN A 187 57.47 4.16 18.89
N PRO A 188 56.46 4.71 19.58
CA PRO A 188 55.17 5.06 18.99
C PRO A 188 55.27 6.12 17.89
N GLU A 189 56.35 6.93 17.89
CA GLU A 189 56.63 7.92 16.85
C GLU A 189 56.94 7.33 15.47
N LEU A 190 57.22 6.02 15.41
CA LEU A 190 57.44 5.30 14.15
C LEU A 190 56.15 4.71 13.57
N GLU A 191 55.02 4.81 14.27
CA GLU A 191 53.73 4.32 13.77
C GLU A 191 53.29 5.12 12.54
N THR A 192 53.00 4.42 11.45
CA THR A 192 52.44 5.01 10.23
C THR A 192 50.95 4.63 10.06
N PRO A 193 50.18 5.31 9.19
CA PRO A 193 48.80 4.93 8.89
C PRO A 193 48.65 3.47 8.43
N GLU A 194 49.67 2.91 7.77
CA GLU A 194 49.69 1.52 7.30
C GLU A 194 49.88 0.51 8.44
N ASP A 195 50.37 0.92 9.61
CA ASP A 195 50.49 0.07 10.80
C ASP A 195 49.17 -0.04 11.58
N VAL A 196 48.13 0.69 11.15
CA VAL A 196 46.82 0.76 11.81
C VAL A 196 45.70 0.30 10.88
N PHE A 197 44.73 -0.43 11.40
CA PHE A 197 43.44 -0.60 10.76
C PHE A 197 42.62 0.66 11.07
N GLU A 198 42.34 1.49 10.07
CA GLU A 198 41.49 2.68 10.27
C GLU A 198 40.01 2.30 10.49
N SER A 199 39.55 1.23 9.84
CA SER A 199 38.22 0.67 10.01
C SER A 199 38.27 -0.85 9.85
N LEU A 200 38.28 -1.58 10.97
CA LEU A 200 38.15 -3.03 11.00
C LEU A 200 36.76 -3.42 11.50
N TYR A 201 36.04 -4.26 10.77
CA TYR A 201 34.82 -4.88 11.29
C TYR A 201 35.11 -6.28 11.82
N LEU A 202 34.35 -6.69 12.83
CA LEU A 202 34.58 -7.97 13.50
C LEU A 202 33.37 -8.86 13.28
N TYR A 203 33.57 -10.13 12.97
CA TYR A 203 32.45 -11.04 12.82
C TYR A 203 32.61 -12.34 13.61
N ARG A 204 31.47 -12.94 13.93
CA ARG A 204 31.35 -14.33 14.36
C ARG A 204 30.50 -15.08 13.35
N GLU A 205 30.75 -16.36 13.21
CA GLU A 205 30.05 -17.18 12.23
C GLU A 205 29.65 -18.51 12.85
N LEU A 206 28.44 -18.94 12.54
CA LEU A 206 27.86 -20.22 12.90
C LEU A 206 27.24 -20.83 11.63
N THR A 207 27.57 -22.09 11.36
CA THR A 207 26.88 -22.89 10.34
C THR A 207 26.02 -23.92 11.05
N SER A 208 24.74 -23.97 10.70
CA SER A 208 23.75 -24.84 11.34
C SER A 208 22.63 -25.21 10.37
N GLU A 209 21.65 -25.98 10.84
CA GLU A 209 20.35 -26.15 10.18
C GLU A 209 19.39 -25.00 10.54
N GLY A 210 18.34 -24.83 9.75
CA GLY A 210 17.32 -23.81 10.00
C GLY A 210 15.96 -24.16 9.41
N ILE A 211 14.93 -23.46 9.86
CA ILE A 211 13.61 -23.38 9.23
C ILE A 211 13.41 -21.92 8.86
N ARG A 212 13.18 -21.66 7.58
CA ARG A 212 12.78 -20.33 7.10
C ARG A 212 11.27 -20.30 6.98
N ILE A 213 10.63 -19.37 7.68
CA ILE A 213 9.18 -19.18 7.75
C ILE A 213 8.86 -17.88 7.03
N LEU A 214 8.12 -17.96 5.93
CA LEU A 214 7.55 -16.79 5.25
C LEU A 214 6.39 -16.26 6.09
N LEU A 215 6.47 -14.98 6.44
CA LEU A 215 5.42 -14.29 7.17
C LEU A 215 4.45 -13.58 6.22
N PRO A 216 3.17 -13.45 6.59
CA PRO A 216 2.24 -12.58 5.89
C PRO A 216 2.71 -11.13 6.06
N LEU A 217 3.32 -10.59 5.00
CA LEU A 217 3.87 -9.24 4.96
C LEU A 217 2.85 -8.18 5.36
N SER A 218 1.63 -8.35 4.90
CA SER A 218 0.54 -7.43 5.16
C SER A 218 0.29 -7.33 6.68
N GLU A 219 0.30 -8.44 7.42
CA GLU A 219 0.15 -8.45 8.89
C GLU A 219 1.41 -8.03 9.65
N VAL A 220 2.59 -8.42 9.18
CA VAL A 220 3.80 -8.39 9.98
C VAL A 220 4.83 -7.34 9.55
N ALA A 221 4.85 -6.94 8.27
CA ALA A 221 5.84 -5.98 7.75
C ALA A 221 5.64 -4.55 8.26
N TYR A 222 4.39 -4.20 8.59
CA TYR A 222 4.00 -2.84 8.99
C TYR A 222 3.62 -2.74 10.47
N SER A 223 3.74 -3.83 11.23
CA SER A 223 3.45 -3.86 12.66
C SER A 223 4.55 -4.62 13.41
N ASP A 224 5.47 -3.87 14.02
CA ASP A 224 6.42 -4.40 14.99
C ASP A 224 5.69 -5.21 16.07
N THR A 225 4.46 -4.78 16.43
CA THR A 225 3.63 -5.49 17.38
C THR A 225 3.27 -6.90 16.90
N LYS A 226 2.73 -7.07 15.69
CA LYS A 226 2.39 -8.40 15.16
C LYS A 226 3.64 -9.27 14.96
N LEU A 227 4.75 -8.70 14.50
CA LEU A 227 6.04 -9.40 14.35
C LEU A 227 6.55 -9.97 15.67
N TYR A 228 6.71 -9.12 16.69
CA TYR A 228 7.27 -9.54 17.97
C TYR A 228 6.30 -10.42 18.75
N SER A 229 4.99 -10.21 18.60
CA SER A 229 3.95 -11.08 19.16
C SER A 229 4.01 -12.48 18.55
N PHE A 230 4.15 -12.60 17.23
CA PHE A 230 4.31 -13.90 16.56
C PHE A 230 5.61 -14.60 16.98
N ILE A 231 6.74 -13.88 17.02
CA ILE A 231 8.01 -14.43 17.50
C ILE A 231 7.87 -14.95 18.92
N ALA A 232 7.24 -14.18 19.82
CA ALA A 232 7.04 -14.59 21.21
C ALA A 232 6.14 -15.83 21.31
N ALA A 233 5.06 -15.89 20.52
CA ALA A 233 4.16 -17.02 20.49
C ALA A 233 4.79 -18.28 19.88
N LEU A 234 5.58 -18.16 18.80
CA LEU A 234 6.35 -19.27 18.23
C LEU A 234 7.33 -19.85 19.26
N ASN A 235 8.05 -19.00 19.99
CA ASN A 235 8.95 -19.44 21.07
C ASN A 235 8.20 -20.13 22.21
N LEU A 236 7.01 -19.62 22.59
CA LEU A 236 6.14 -20.26 23.57
C LEU A 236 5.72 -21.67 23.11
N GLY A 237 5.30 -21.82 21.85
CA GLY A 237 4.96 -23.10 21.25
C GLY A 237 6.13 -24.08 21.26
N LEU A 238 7.32 -23.62 20.82
CA LEU A 238 8.53 -24.47 20.79
C LEU A 238 8.89 -24.98 22.19
N LYS A 239 8.81 -24.12 23.21
CA LYS A 239 9.04 -24.50 24.61
C LYS A 239 8.04 -25.55 25.09
N LYS A 240 6.78 -25.47 24.68
CA LYS A 240 5.73 -26.44 25.02
C LYS A 240 5.94 -27.77 24.31
N HIS A 241 6.29 -27.73 23.02
CA HIS A 241 6.46 -28.92 22.20
C HIS A 241 7.62 -29.81 22.69
N PHE A 242 8.79 -29.22 22.93
CA PHE A 242 9.98 -30.00 23.31
C PHE A 242 10.07 -30.35 24.80
N GLN A 243 9.20 -29.79 25.66
CA GLN A 243 9.11 -30.08 27.10
C GLN A 243 10.46 -30.02 27.86
N GLY A 244 11.46 -29.31 27.32
CA GLY A 244 12.85 -29.33 27.75
C GLY A 244 13.60 -28.04 27.41
N ASP A 245 14.93 -28.08 27.51
CA ASP A 245 15.76 -26.87 27.35
C ASP A 245 15.97 -26.48 25.88
N VAL A 246 15.01 -25.76 25.30
CA VAL A 246 15.06 -25.19 23.94
C VAL A 246 15.94 -23.95 23.82
N GLN A 247 16.79 -23.67 24.81
CA GLN A 247 17.64 -22.49 24.82
C GLN A 247 18.62 -22.41 23.65
N HIS A 248 18.88 -23.51 22.97
CA HIS A 248 19.75 -23.56 21.80
C HIS A 248 19.04 -23.08 20.52
N LEU A 249 17.70 -23.07 20.47
CA LEU A 249 16.94 -22.55 19.34
C LEU A 249 16.79 -21.03 19.42
N GLU A 250 17.07 -20.34 18.32
CA GLU A 250 16.90 -18.90 18.20
C GLU A 250 16.14 -18.54 16.93
N VAL A 251 15.37 -17.45 17.00
CA VAL A 251 14.64 -16.88 15.86
C VAL A 251 15.26 -15.54 15.49
N THR A 252 15.47 -15.31 14.21
CA THR A 252 15.94 -14.03 13.68
C THR A 252 15.13 -13.63 12.46
N GLU A 253 14.93 -12.34 12.26
CA GLU A 253 14.31 -11.80 11.05
C GLU A 253 15.30 -11.83 9.87
N MET A 254 14.78 -12.08 8.68
CA MET A 254 15.48 -12.01 7.40
C MET A 254 14.60 -11.29 6.38
N ARG A 255 15.17 -10.34 5.64
CA ARG A 255 14.47 -9.61 4.58
C ARG A 255 15.12 -9.88 3.24
N ASP A 256 14.31 -10.32 2.27
CA ASP A 256 14.74 -10.38 0.88
C ASP A 256 14.16 -9.20 0.10
N PRO A 257 14.97 -8.53 -0.74
CA PRO A 257 14.49 -7.41 -1.55
C PRO A 257 13.45 -7.88 -2.57
N PRO A 258 12.64 -6.95 -3.12
CA PRO A 258 11.73 -7.24 -4.20
C PRO A 258 12.45 -7.94 -5.36
N MET A 259 11.86 -9.02 -5.87
CA MET A 259 12.30 -9.70 -7.10
C MET A 259 11.25 -9.46 -8.18
N GLN A 260 11.65 -9.32 -9.45
CA GLN A 260 10.76 -9.03 -10.59
C GLN A 260 9.32 -9.57 -10.42
N GLY A 261 8.35 -8.67 -10.17
CA GLY A 261 6.94 -9.02 -10.02
C GLY A 261 6.48 -9.51 -8.63
N SER A 262 7.31 -9.40 -7.58
CA SER A 262 6.99 -9.71 -6.18
C SER A 262 7.60 -8.69 -5.23
N GLY A 263 6.88 -8.33 -4.17
CA GLY A 263 7.28 -7.37 -3.15
C GLY A 263 8.43 -7.87 -2.27
N GLU A 264 8.88 -7.02 -1.34
CA GLU A 264 9.81 -7.41 -0.26
C GLU A 264 9.28 -8.67 0.43
N ARG A 265 10.14 -9.59 0.87
CA ARG A 265 9.72 -10.76 1.65
C ARG A 265 10.34 -10.74 3.03
N ILE A 266 9.51 -10.92 4.05
CA ILE A 266 9.95 -11.01 5.45
C ILE A 266 9.84 -12.46 5.87
N TYR A 267 10.95 -12.97 6.34
CA TYR A 267 11.04 -14.30 6.91
C TYR A 267 11.46 -14.25 8.37
N LEU A 268 11.01 -15.24 9.12
CA LEU A 268 11.69 -15.67 10.33
C LEU A 268 12.57 -16.87 10.02
N VAL A 269 13.82 -16.81 10.44
CA VAL A 269 14.74 -17.94 10.40
C VAL A 269 14.90 -18.46 11.82
N LEU A 270 14.29 -19.61 12.07
CA LEU A 270 14.50 -20.41 13.27
C LEU A 270 15.75 -21.27 13.03
N TYR A 271 16.76 -21.18 13.89
CA TYR A 271 18.00 -21.94 13.74
C TYR A 271 18.50 -22.46 15.09
N ASP A 272 19.35 -23.49 15.02
CA ASP A 272 20.01 -24.04 16.19
C ASP A 272 21.40 -23.40 16.39
N ARG A 273 21.69 -22.96 17.61
CA ARG A 273 23.01 -22.43 18.01
C ARG A 273 24.11 -23.49 18.14
N ILE A 274 23.75 -24.76 18.21
CA ILE A 274 24.71 -25.86 18.21
C ILE A 274 25.31 -25.97 16.80
N PRO A 275 26.64 -25.86 16.63
CA PRO A 275 27.28 -26.00 15.32
C PRO A 275 26.93 -27.33 14.65
N GLY A 276 26.47 -27.28 13.41
CA GLY A 276 26.01 -28.46 12.65
C GLY A 276 24.57 -28.90 12.92
N GLY A 277 23.88 -28.30 13.90
CA GLY A 277 22.51 -28.63 14.28
C GLY A 277 22.41 -29.80 15.28
N SER A 278 21.36 -29.79 16.10
CA SER A 278 21.01 -30.90 17.01
C SER A 278 20.09 -31.95 16.37
N GLY A 279 19.50 -31.66 15.20
CA GLY A 279 18.46 -32.44 14.55
C GLY A 279 17.03 -32.07 14.96
N TYR A 280 16.86 -31.17 15.94
CA TYR A 280 15.52 -30.75 16.42
C TYR A 280 14.69 -30.10 15.29
N LEU A 281 15.33 -29.29 14.44
CA LEU A 281 14.62 -28.59 13.36
C LEU A 281 14.25 -29.54 12.23
N LYS A 282 15.12 -30.51 11.92
CA LYS A 282 14.77 -31.61 11.04
C LYS A 282 13.56 -32.41 11.54
N ASP A 283 13.43 -32.62 12.85
CA ASP A 283 12.29 -33.31 13.45
C ASP A 283 10.98 -32.53 13.30
N LEU A 284 11.00 -31.20 13.46
CA LEU A 284 9.84 -30.33 13.20
C LEU A 284 9.37 -30.36 11.74
N MET A 285 10.30 -30.62 10.81
CA MET A 285 10.05 -30.58 9.37
C MET A 285 9.73 -31.94 8.75
N ARG A 286 9.64 -33.02 9.54
CA ARG A 286 9.28 -34.37 9.03
C ARG A 286 7.86 -34.43 8.48
N ASP A 287 6.95 -33.67 9.10
CA ASP A 287 5.55 -33.56 8.72
C ASP A 287 5.12 -32.11 9.01
N PRO A 288 4.53 -31.38 8.05
CA PRO A 288 4.08 -30.00 8.27
C PRO A 288 3.13 -29.85 9.46
N GLN A 289 2.37 -30.90 9.80
CA GLN A 289 1.46 -30.88 10.95
C GLN A 289 2.20 -30.71 12.28
N ILE A 290 3.48 -31.10 12.37
CA ILE A 290 4.26 -30.94 13.61
C ILE A 290 4.46 -29.45 13.92
N LEU A 291 4.80 -28.63 12.92
CA LEU A 291 4.93 -27.19 13.13
C LEU A 291 3.57 -26.53 13.41
N PHE A 292 2.48 -26.97 12.77
CA PHE A 292 1.15 -26.49 13.14
C PHE A 292 0.78 -26.85 14.58
N ASN A 293 1.11 -28.04 15.07
CA ASN A 293 0.90 -28.42 16.47
C ASN A 293 1.69 -27.51 17.44
N VAL A 294 2.86 -27.02 17.03
CA VAL A 294 3.63 -26.02 17.79
C VAL A 294 2.84 -24.70 17.89
N LEU A 295 2.31 -24.22 16.76
CA LEU A 295 1.50 -22.99 16.70
C LEU A 295 0.18 -23.13 17.48
N GLU A 296 -0.50 -24.27 17.35
CA GLU A 296 -1.75 -24.58 18.06
C GLU A 296 -1.53 -24.65 19.58
N SER A 297 -0.42 -25.25 20.02
CA SER A 297 -0.04 -25.26 21.44
C SER A 297 0.25 -23.86 21.98
N ALA A 298 0.79 -22.96 21.16
CA ALA A 298 0.96 -21.56 21.53
C ALA A 298 -0.39 -20.87 21.67
N LEU A 299 -1.25 -20.97 20.65
CA LEU A 299 -2.60 -20.38 20.64
C LEU A 299 -3.43 -20.84 21.84
N SER A 300 -3.44 -22.15 22.12
CA SER A 300 -4.14 -22.72 23.28
C SER A 300 -3.64 -22.14 24.61
N THR A 301 -2.33 -21.89 24.74
CA THR A 301 -1.76 -21.31 25.97
C THR A 301 -2.12 -19.83 26.12
N LEU A 302 -2.22 -19.10 25.02
CA LEU A 302 -2.61 -17.68 25.02
C LEU A 302 -4.09 -17.54 25.42
N THR A 303 -4.97 -18.31 24.76
CA THR A 303 -6.42 -18.23 24.96
C THR A 303 -6.90 -18.83 26.28
N SER A 304 -6.15 -19.76 26.88
CA SER A 304 -6.48 -20.34 28.19
C SER A 304 -5.76 -19.66 29.37
N CYS A 305 -5.10 -18.52 29.14
CA CYS A 305 -4.34 -17.87 30.20
C CYS A 305 -5.28 -17.14 31.18
N SER A 306 -4.93 -17.11 32.47
CA SER A 306 -5.74 -16.38 33.47
C SER A 306 -5.76 -14.86 33.24
N CYS A 307 -4.80 -14.30 32.49
CA CYS A 307 -4.80 -12.87 32.17
C CYS A 307 -5.77 -12.50 31.04
N VAL A 308 -6.51 -13.47 30.48
CA VAL A 308 -7.53 -13.21 29.46
C VAL A 308 -8.71 -12.45 30.07
N ASP A 309 -9.06 -12.76 31.32
CA ASP A 309 -10.18 -12.17 32.06
C ASP A 309 -9.87 -10.79 32.66
N GLU A 310 -8.65 -10.27 32.44
CA GLU A 310 -8.19 -8.99 32.98
C GLU A 310 -8.11 -7.92 31.87
N ASP A 311 -9.14 -7.06 31.78
CA ASP A 311 -9.29 -6.07 30.69
C ASP A 311 -8.07 -5.15 30.45
N HIS A 312 -7.26 -4.93 31.47
CA HIS A 312 -6.08 -4.05 31.44
C HIS A 312 -4.77 -4.78 31.05
N LEU A 313 -4.81 -6.08 30.80
CA LEU A 313 -3.65 -6.88 30.43
C LEU A 313 -3.76 -7.42 29.00
N ASP A 314 -2.73 -7.16 28.20
CA ASP A 314 -2.57 -7.72 26.85
C ASP A 314 -1.42 -8.74 26.79
N GLY A 315 -1.34 -9.59 27.81
CA GLY A 315 -0.30 -10.59 27.98
C GLY A 315 0.38 -10.52 29.34
N CYS A 316 0.98 -11.63 29.77
CA CYS A 316 1.71 -11.72 31.02
C CYS A 316 2.93 -12.64 30.90
N TYR A 317 3.79 -12.66 31.91
CA TYR A 317 4.97 -13.54 31.98
C TYR A 317 4.64 -15.04 32.07
N ARG A 318 3.36 -15.41 32.25
CA ARG A 318 2.94 -16.83 32.23
C ARG A 318 2.57 -17.31 30.83
N CYS A 319 2.17 -16.41 29.94
CA CYS A 319 1.83 -16.72 28.56
C CYS A 319 2.93 -16.22 27.60
N ILE A 320 2.94 -14.94 27.23
CA ILE A 320 3.70 -14.43 26.09
C ILE A 320 4.92 -13.57 26.46
N LEU A 321 4.91 -12.89 27.62
CA LEU A 321 5.96 -11.92 28.00
C LEU A 321 7.20 -12.55 28.63
N ALA A 322 7.23 -13.87 28.84
CA ALA A 322 8.41 -14.58 29.37
C ALA A 322 9.62 -14.57 28.42
N TYR A 323 9.45 -14.02 27.21
CA TYR A 323 10.44 -14.07 26.16
C TYR A 323 11.61 -13.07 26.37
N ARG A 324 12.79 -13.47 25.89
CA ARG A 324 14.11 -13.05 26.38
C ARG A 324 14.57 -11.64 25.97
N ASN A 325 13.77 -10.88 25.24
CA ASN A 325 14.18 -9.57 24.75
C ASN A 325 13.34 -8.45 25.38
N SER A 326 13.76 -7.97 26.56
CA SER A 326 13.05 -6.92 27.31
C SER A 326 12.88 -5.61 26.53
N ARG A 327 13.71 -5.36 25.49
CA ARG A 327 13.59 -4.17 24.64
C ARG A 327 12.32 -4.14 23.80
N ASN A 328 11.87 -5.30 23.34
CA ASN A 328 10.73 -5.41 22.43
C ASN A 328 9.45 -5.79 23.19
N MET A 329 9.53 -5.90 24.52
CA MET A 329 8.40 -6.23 25.38
C MET A 329 7.22 -5.25 25.26
N PRO A 330 7.43 -3.92 25.06
CA PRO A 330 6.34 -2.99 24.78
C PRO A 330 5.55 -3.30 23.50
N ASP A 331 6.18 -4.01 22.55
CA ASP A 331 5.60 -4.37 21.26
C ASP A 331 5.06 -5.81 21.26
N ILE A 332 4.90 -6.47 22.41
CA ILE A 332 4.30 -7.82 22.47
C ILE A 332 2.86 -7.71 22.97
N SER A 333 1.92 -8.19 22.15
CA SER A 333 0.48 -8.24 22.40
C SER A 333 -0.02 -9.67 22.32
N ARG A 334 -0.71 -10.13 23.36
CA ARG A 334 -1.38 -11.43 23.38
C ARG A 334 -2.47 -11.48 22.30
N LYS A 335 -3.32 -10.46 22.23
CA LYS A 335 -4.43 -10.40 21.26
C LYS A 335 -3.94 -10.47 19.82
N ALA A 336 -2.88 -9.71 19.49
CA ALA A 336 -2.29 -9.72 18.15
C ALA A 336 -1.69 -11.10 17.78
N ALA A 337 -1.06 -11.79 18.74
CA ALA A 337 -0.59 -13.16 18.52
C ALA A 337 -1.75 -14.14 18.33
N GLU A 338 -2.82 -14.03 19.12
CA GLU A 338 -4.00 -14.90 19.02
C GLU A 338 -4.70 -14.77 17.68
N GLU A 339 -4.92 -13.53 17.22
CA GLU A 339 -5.51 -13.21 15.92
C GLU A 339 -4.71 -13.88 14.79
N LEU A 340 -3.42 -13.55 14.67
CA LEU A 340 -2.57 -14.05 13.59
C LEU A 340 -2.40 -15.58 13.62
N LEU A 341 -2.25 -16.18 14.80
CA LEU A 341 -2.17 -17.64 14.91
C LEU A 341 -3.49 -18.31 14.52
N SER A 342 -4.63 -17.72 14.88
CA SER A 342 -5.95 -18.26 14.53
C SER A 342 -6.19 -18.22 13.03
N GLU A 343 -5.82 -17.13 12.35
CA GLU A 343 -5.90 -17.01 10.90
C GLU A 343 -5.04 -18.05 10.18
N ILE A 344 -3.79 -18.22 10.60
CA ILE A 344 -2.88 -19.21 10.03
C ILE A 344 -3.42 -20.64 10.23
N LEU A 345 -3.88 -20.96 11.45
CA LEU A 345 -4.35 -22.30 11.80
C LEU A 345 -5.70 -22.64 11.14
N ALA A 346 -6.55 -21.66 10.88
CA ALA A 346 -7.82 -21.85 10.16
C ALA A 346 -7.61 -22.39 8.74
N LEU A 347 -6.46 -22.09 8.13
CA LEU A 347 -6.11 -22.49 6.77
C LEU A 347 -5.18 -23.71 6.72
N ARG A 348 -4.86 -24.34 7.85
CA ARG A 348 -3.86 -25.43 7.94
C ARG A 348 -4.09 -26.59 6.97
N ASP A 349 -5.35 -26.88 6.65
CA ASP A 349 -5.74 -27.98 5.76
C ASP A 349 -5.54 -27.64 4.27
N GLN A 350 -5.22 -26.37 3.96
CA GLN A 350 -4.90 -25.87 2.62
C GLN A 350 -3.38 -25.82 2.36
N ILE A 351 -2.59 -26.51 3.18
CA ILE A 351 -1.14 -26.55 3.01
C ILE A 351 -0.74 -27.39 1.79
N GLU A 352 0.17 -26.86 0.96
CA GLU A 352 0.70 -27.53 -0.22
C GLU A 352 2.24 -27.48 -0.26
N PRO A 353 2.91 -28.49 -0.84
CA PRO A 353 4.36 -28.50 -0.98
C PRO A 353 4.83 -27.49 -2.05
N VAL A 354 6.00 -26.89 -1.83
CA VAL A 354 6.67 -25.99 -2.77
C VAL A 354 8.17 -26.27 -2.84
N GLU A 355 8.80 -25.96 -3.97
CA GLU A 355 10.25 -26.12 -4.12
C GLU A 355 11.03 -25.13 -3.26
N THR A 356 10.56 -23.89 -3.17
CA THR A 356 11.13 -22.85 -2.30
C THR A 356 10.11 -21.78 -1.97
N LEU A 357 10.23 -21.16 -0.79
CA LEU A 357 9.44 -19.98 -0.46
C LEU A 357 9.87 -18.73 -1.23
N SER A 358 11.10 -18.71 -1.76
CA SER A 358 11.65 -17.56 -2.50
C SER A 358 10.93 -17.27 -3.82
N SER A 359 10.13 -18.19 -4.35
CA SER A 359 9.35 -18.01 -5.59
C SER A 359 7.92 -17.53 -5.37
N ILE A 360 7.47 -17.40 -4.11
CA ILE A 360 6.08 -17.02 -3.80
C ILE A 360 5.87 -15.53 -4.10
N ASN A 361 4.83 -15.19 -4.87
CA ASN A 361 4.45 -13.80 -5.13
C ASN A 361 3.70 -13.22 -3.92
N THR A 362 4.11 -12.04 -3.47
CA THR A 362 3.52 -11.35 -2.32
C THR A 362 2.78 -10.05 -2.66
N ASN A 363 2.63 -9.71 -3.95
CA ASN A 363 2.07 -8.42 -4.38
C ASN A 363 0.57 -8.24 -4.09
N VAL A 364 -0.23 -9.29 -4.22
CA VAL A 364 -1.71 -9.28 -4.06
C VAL A 364 -2.15 -8.77 -2.67
N LEU A 365 -1.25 -8.79 -1.69
CA LEU A 365 -1.55 -8.56 -0.27
C LEU A 365 -1.40 -7.11 0.17
N ILE A 366 -0.57 -6.35 -0.54
CA ILE A 366 -0.30 -4.95 -0.21
C ILE A 366 -1.46 -4.08 -0.70
N GLU A 367 -2.01 -4.37 -1.88
CA GLU A 367 -3.22 -3.76 -2.45
C GLU A 367 -4.44 -4.07 -1.56
N SER A 368 -4.65 -5.34 -1.20
CA SER A 368 -5.73 -5.78 -0.29
C SER A 368 -5.70 -5.14 1.11
N LYS A 369 -4.52 -4.75 1.63
CA LYS A 369 -4.43 -4.01 2.91
C LYS A 369 -4.57 -2.51 2.79
N LEU A 370 -4.19 -1.92 1.67
CA LEU A 370 -4.52 -0.52 1.43
C LEU A 370 -6.04 -0.36 1.32
N GLU A 371 -6.71 -1.32 0.66
CA GLU A 371 -8.18 -1.47 0.67
C GLU A 371 -8.74 -1.60 2.08
N GLN A 372 -8.23 -2.53 2.90
CA GLN A 372 -8.69 -2.69 4.27
C GLN A 372 -8.48 -1.40 5.08
N LYS A 373 -7.31 -0.76 4.97
CA LYS A 373 -7.01 0.52 5.64
C LYS A 373 -7.99 1.62 5.22
N PHE A 374 -8.38 1.65 3.95
CA PHE A 374 -9.37 2.58 3.44
C PHE A 374 -10.77 2.32 4.04
N VAL A 375 -11.23 1.07 4.04
CA VAL A 375 -12.51 0.68 4.65
C VAL A 375 -12.52 0.98 6.15
N ASP A 376 -11.43 0.69 6.86
CA ASP A 376 -11.27 1.02 8.27
C ASP A 376 -11.30 2.53 8.50
N ALA A 377 -10.68 3.31 7.60
CA ALA A 377 -10.72 4.77 7.68
C ALA A 377 -12.14 5.31 7.49
N LEU A 378 -12.94 4.72 6.60
CA LEU A 378 -14.37 5.04 6.43
C LEU A 378 -15.18 4.66 7.67
N ALA A 379 -14.96 3.47 8.23
CA ALA A 379 -15.65 3.00 9.43
C ALA A 379 -15.36 3.85 10.67
N ASN A 380 -14.17 4.48 10.72
CA ASN A 380 -13.75 5.35 11.80
C ASN A 380 -14.16 6.82 11.61
N LEU A 381 -14.88 7.17 10.54
CA LEU A 381 -15.40 8.52 10.37
C LEU A 381 -16.40 8.86 11.50
N PRO A 382 -16.47 10.13 11.95
CA PRO A 382 -17.35 10.52 13.04
C PRO A 382 -18.82 10.18 12.76
N GLY A 383 -19.41 9.31 13.59
CA GLY A 383 -20.81 8.88 13.45
C GLY A 383 -21.07 7.90 12.30
N ALA A 384 -20.03 7.37 11.66
CA ALA A 384 -20.19 6.36 10.62
C ALA A 384 -20.72 5.04 11.16
N GLN A 385 -21.57 4.40 10.37
CA GLN A 385 -22.02 3.03 10.58
C GLN A 385 -21.73 2.24 9.31
N LEU A 386 -20.81 1.29 9.40
CA LEU A 386 -20.49 0.38 8.32
C LEU A 386 -21.08 -1.00 8.64
N SER A 387 -21.90 -1.52 7.74
CA SER A 387 -22.53 -2.84 7.88
C SER A 387 -22.35 -3.65 6.60
N LYS A 388 -22.36 -4.98 6.71
CA LYS A 388 -22.33 -5.83 5.51
C LYS A 388 -23.65 -5.72 4.77
N ALA A 389 -23.59 -5.66 3.44
CA ALA A 389 -24.76 -5.62 2.58
C ALA A 389 -24.52 -6.50 1.34
N LEU A 390 -25.60 -6.96 0.72
CA LEU A 390 -25.55 -7.48 -0.65
C LEU A 390 -25.71 -6.28 -1.60
N VAL A 391 -24.74 -6.09 -2.49
CA VAL A 391 -24.75 -5.03 -3.50
C VAL A 391 -24.64 -5.73 -4.85
N ASN A 392 -25.67 -5.60 -5.69
CA ASN A 392 -25.75 -6.25 -7.01
C ASN A 392 -25.44 -7.76 -6.95
N GLY A 393 -26.08 -8.49 -6.04
CA GLY A 393 -25.86 -9.93 -5.84
C GLY A 393 -24.49 -10.34 -5.29
N THR A 394 -23.61 -9.37 -5.00
CA THR A 394 -22.24 -9.59 -4.54
C THR A 394 -22.04 -9.09 -3.10
N SER A 395 -21.06 -9.64 -2.39
CA SER A 395 -20.73 -9.16 -1.03
C SER A 395 -20.19 -7.74 -1.08
N GLY A 396 -20.87 -6.81 -0.40
CA GLY A 396 -20.49 -5.40 -0.27
C GLY A 396 -20.73 -4.89 1.15
N SER A 397 -20.68 -3.57 1.30
CA SER A 397 -20.99 -2.91 2.58
C SER A 397 -21.90 -1.72 2.38
N LEU A 398 -22.67 -1.37 3.40
CA LEU A 398 -23.45 -0.14 3.49
C LEU A 398 -22.78 0.78 4.50
N LEU A 399 -22.29 1.93 4.04
CA LEU A 399 -21.78 3.02 4.85
C LEU A 399 -22.88 4.06 5.05
N THR A 400 -23.30 4.27 6.30
CA THR A 400 -24.22 5.36 6.67
C THR A 400 -23.48 6.42 7.45
N LEU A 401 -23.62 7.68 7.05
CA LEU A 401 -23.04 8.85 7.69
C LEU A 401 -24.17 9.76 8.20
N PRO A 402 -23.96 10.56 9.27
CA PRO A 402 -25.00 11.42 9.85
C PRO A 402 -25.62 12.43 8.88
N GLY A 403 -24.86 12.86 7.87
CA GLY A 403 -25.28 13.85 6.87
C GLY A 403 -25.52 15.25 7.43
N GLU A 404 -26.10 16.13 6.62
CA GLU A 404 -26.52 17.48 7.04
C GLU A 404 -27.94 17.48 7.60
N GLY A 405 -28.17 18.31 8.64
CA GLY A 405 -29.52 18.59 9.14
C GLY A 405 -30.30 17.37 9.64
N GLU A 406 -29.61 16.37 10.20
CA GLU A 406 -30.18 15.09 10.67
C GLU A 406 -30.70 14.14 9.55
N ARG A 407 -30.43 14.40 8.26
CA ARG A 407 -30.70 13.45 7.16
C ARG A 407 -29.46 12.57 6.92
N PRO A 408 -29.46 11.28 7.29
CA PRO A 408 -28.32 10.41 7.05
C PRO A 408 -28.08 10.21 5.55
N VAL A 409 -26.82 10.22 5.14
CA VAL A 409 -26.38 9.88 3.78
C VAL A 409 -25.87 8.46 3.79
N ALA A 410 -26.29 7.65 2.82
CA ALA A 410 -25.92 6.24 2.75
C ALA A 410 -25.27 5.91 1.41
N TRP A 411 -24.19 5.13 1.45
CA TRP A 411 -23.39 4.71 0.31
C TRP A 411 -23.23 3.19 0.32
N THR A 412 -23.52 2.53 -0.80
CA THR A 412 -23.11 1.15 -1.01
C THR A 412 -21.66 1.11 -1.47
N ILE A 413 -20.88 0.24 -0.85
CA ILE A 413 -19.48 -0.02 -1.16
C ILE A 413 -19.40 -1.39 -1.84
N GLN A 414 -18.91 -1.39 -3.08
CA GLN A 414 -18.61 -2.62 -3.83
C GLN A 414 -17.11 -2.68 -4.11
N HIS A 415 -16.50 -3.85 -3.93
CA HIS A 415 -15.07 -4.07 -4.15
C HIS A 415 -14.81 -4.67 -5.53
N GLN A 416 -13.62 -4.41 -6.08
CA GLN A 416 -13.07 -5.06 -7.28
C GLN A 416 -14.06 -5.00 -8.47
N VAL A 417 -14.56 -3.79 -8.75
CA VAL A 417 -15.59 -3.56 -9.77
C VAL A 417 -14.94 -3.38 -11.13
N LYS A 418 -15.36 -4.20 -12.08
CA LYS A 418 -14.92 -4.10 -13.48
C LYS A 418 -15.81 -3.12 -14.22
N PHE A 419 -15.19 -2.32 -15.06
CA PHE A 419 -15.83 -1.38 -15.96
C PHE A 419 -15.39 -1.65 -17.38
N GLY A 420 -16.30 -1.50 -18.33
CA GLY A 420 -16.04 -1.60 -19.76
C GLY A 420 -16.96 -0.75 -20.62
N PRO A 421 -16.93 -0.94 -21.95
CA PRO A 421 -17.81 -0.25 -22.87
C PRO A 421 -19.30 -0.43 -22.58
N GLU A 422 -19.68 -1.56 -21.98
CA GLU A 422 -21.02 -1.84 -21.47
C GLU A 422 -21.48 -0.86 -20.38
N ASP A 423 -20.54 -0.31 -19.60
CA ASP A 423 -20.79 0.68 -18.53
C ASP A 423 -20.58 2.12 -19.02
N GLY A 424 -20.46 2.31 -20.34
CA GLY A 424 -20.14 3.60 -20.94
C GLY A 424 -18.66 4.00 -20.85
N VAL A 425 -17.77 3.10 -20.44
CA VAL A 425 -16.33 3.38 -20.23
C VAL A 425 -15.51 2.86 -21.42
N ALA A 426 -14.78 3.75 -22.10
CA ALA A 426 -14.00 3.38 -23.30
C ALA A 426 -12.94 2.28 -23.08
N LEU A 427 -12.47 2.10 -21.85
CA LEU A 427 -11.44 1.14 -21.50
C LEU A 427 -11.94 0.11 -20.49
N GLN A 428 -11.44 -1.11 -20.62
CA GLN A 428 -11.57 -2.12 -19.58
C GLN A 428 -10.68 -1.75 -18.38
N THR A 429 -11.27 -1.64 -17.20
CA THR A 429 -10.54 -1.35 -15.97
C THR A 429 -11.21 -1.99 -14.76
N GLU A 430 -10.43 -2.27 -13.73
CA GLU A 430 -10.92 -2.82 -12.46
C GLU A 430 -10.57 -1.80 -11.37
N ALA A 431 -11.59 -1.31 -10.67
CA ALA A 431 -11.43 -0.37 -9.58
C ALA A 431 -11.47 -1.10 -8.24
N ASP A 432 -10.63 -0.66 -7.29
CA ASP A 432 -10.54 -1.28 -5.98
C ASP A 432 -11.88 -1.21 -5.23
N LEU A 433 -12.53 -0.04 -5.25
CA LEU A 433 -13.87 0.15 -4.69
C LEU A 433 -14.73 1.10 -5.53
N VAL A 434 -16.04 0.92 -5.46
CA VAL A 434 -17.05 1.86 -5.97
C VAL A 434 -18.02 2.23 -4.86
N LEU A 435 -18.20 3.53 -4.67
CA LEU A 435 -19.12 4.14 -3.73
C LEU A 435 -20.32 4.67 -4.53
N THR A 436 -21.48 4.03 -4.36
CA THR A 436 -22.73 4.44 -5.05
C THR A 436 -23.74 4.94 -4.01
N PRO A 437 -24.46 6.05 -4.25
CA PRO A 437 -25.53 6.50 -3.35
C PRO A 437 -26.56 5.38 -3.16
N ALA A 438 -26.86 5.03 -1.90
CA ALA A 438 -27.71 3.89 -1.59
C ALA A 438 -29.22 4.17 -1.80
N ARG A 439 -29.61 5.44 -1.97
CA ARG A 439 -31.00 5.86 -2.21
C ARG A 439 -31.14 6.38 -3.63
N ALA A 440 -32.21 5.99 -4.31
CA ALA A 440 -32.52 6.44 -5.66
C ALA A 440 -32.60 7.98 -5.78
N GLU A 441 -33.20 8.66 -4.78
CA GLU A 441 -33.26 10.13 -4.74
C GLU A 441 -31.85 10.76 -4.75
N ASP A 442 -30.95 10.26 -3.90
CA ASP A 442 -29.57 10.76 -3.82
C ASP A 442 -28.80 10.46 -5.13
N ALA A 443 -29.05 9.29 -5.75
CA ALA A 443 -28.46 8.90 -7.03
C ALA A 443 -28.91 9.77 -8.24
N THR A 444 -30.02 10.52 -8.13
CA THR A 444 -30.41 11.49 -9.18
C THR A 444 -29.58 12.77 -9.17
N HIS A 445 -28.85 13.03 -8.09
CA HIS A 445 -28.09 14.27 -7.90
C HIS A 445 -26.60 14.01 -7.70
N GLU A 446 -26.24 12.82 -7.22
CA GLU A 446 -24.87 12.44 -6.90
C GLU A 446 -24.37 11.30 -7.77
N ARG A 447 -23.15 11.47 -8.27
CA ARG A 447 -22.46 10.48 -9.11
C ARG A 447 -21.79 9.43 -8.23
N SER A 448 -21.73 8.19 -8.71
CA SER A 448 -20.88 7.17 -8.10
C SER A 448 -19.42 7.61 -8.12
N ILE A 449 -18.71 7.29 -7.04
CA ILE A 449 -17.29 7.58 -6.84
C ILE A 449 -16.51 6.27 -6.97
N VAL A 450 -15.69 6.19 -8.01
CA VAL A 450 -14.77 5.10 -8.28
C VAL A 450 -13.45 5.39 -7.58
N VAL A 451 -13.00 4.48 -6.72
CA VAL A 451 -11.81 4.66 -5.89
C VAL A 451 -10.70 3.72 -6.35
N TYR A 452 -9.53 4.30 -6.60
CA TYR A 452 -8.27 3.59 -6.80
C TYR A 452 -7.33 3.81 -5.61
N LEU A 453 -6.70 2.74 -5.18
CA LEU A 453 -5.86 2.63 -4.01
C LEU A 453 -4.45 2.19 -4.44
N ASP A 454 -3.65 3.18 -4.78
CA ASP A 454 -2.40 2.96 -5.50
C ASP A 454 -1.18 2.96 -4.57
N GLY A 455 -0.36 1.91 -4.67
CA GLY A 455 0.98 1.89 -4.09
C GLY A 455 2.02 2.39 -5.08
N LEU A 456 2.73 3.49 -4.80
CA LEU A 456 3.74 4.04 -5.73
C LEU A 456 4.74 2.99 -6.23
N GLN A 457 5.16 2.04 -5.39
CA GLN A 457 6.09 0.98 -5.79
C GLN A 457 5.59 0.09 -6.94
N TYR A 458 4.27 0.01 -7.13
CA TYR A 458 3.61 -0.76 -8.19
C TYR A 458 3.19 0.14 -9.35
N HIS A 459 2.74 1.35 -9.03
CA HIS A 459 2.18 2.29 -10.01
C HIS A 459 3.23 3.17 -10.69
N HIS A 460 4.46 3.23 -10.17
CA HIS A 460 5.56 4.04 -10.72
C HIS A 460 5.80 3.81 -12.23
N ASN A 461 5.75 2.57 -12.70
CA ASN A 461 6.00 2.23 -14.11
C ASN A 461 4.75 2.25 -15.00
N ILE A 462 3.56 2.48 -14.43
CA ILE A 462 2.28 2.40 -15.14
C ILE A 462 1.42 3.67 -15.02
N VAL A 463 2.00 4.80 -14.58
CA VAL A 463 1.25 6.06 -14.39
C VAL A 463 0.48 6.50 -15.65
N SER A 464 1.07 6.31 -16.84
CA SER A 464 0.40 6.55 -18.13
C SER A 464 -0.89 5.72 -18.28
N ASP A 465 -0.83 4.43 -17.94
CA ASP A 465 -1.99 3.54 -18.00
C ASP A 465 -3.04 3.91 -16.94
N ASP A 466 -2.59 4.29 -15.74
CA ASP A 466 -3.45 4.76 -14.67
C ASP A 466 -4.25 6.00 -15.06
N VAL A 467 -3.58 6.98 -15.69
CA VAL A 467 -4.23 8.20 -16.18
C VAL A 467 -5.24 7.87 -17.28
N ARG A 468 -4.92 6.97 -18.21
CA ARG A 468 -5.85 6.56 -19.29
C ARG A 468 -7.12 5.95 -18.73
N LYS A 469 -7.01 4.99 -17.81
CA LYS A 469 -8.16 4.34 -17.16
C LYS A 469 -9.06 5.33 -16.42
N ARG A 470 -8.44 6.24 -15.64
CA ARG A 470 -9.16 7.23 -14.84
C ARG A 470 -9.77 8.33 -15.71
N THR A 471 -9.12 8.70 -16.82
CA THR A 471 -9.71 9.59 -17.84
C THR A 471 -10.93 8.94 -18.50
N ALA A 472 -10.87 7.65 -18.87
CA ALA A 472 -12.03 6.95 -19.44
C ALA A 472 -13.24 6.98 -18.48
N LEU A 473 -13.01 6.67 -17.20
CA LEU A 473 -14.06 6.72 -16.17
C LEU A 473 -14.62 8.15 -15.96
N HIS A 474 -13.74 9.15 -15.92
CA HIS A 474 -14.13 10.55 -15.78
C HIS A 474 -15.03 11.00 -16.94
N LEU A 475 -14.65 10.66 -18.18
CA LEU A 475 -15.44 11.01 -19.37
C LEU A 475 -16.76 10.24 -19.45
N ALA A 476 -16.82 9.02 -18.91
CA ALA A 476 -18.05 8.24 -18.76
C ALA A 476 -19.00 8.79 -17.68
N GLY A 477 -18.60 9.86 -16.96
CA GLY A 477 -19.44 10.58 -16.01
C GLY A 477 -19.18 10.21 -14.55
N TYR A 478 -18.32 9.24 -14.26
CA TYR A 478 -17.96 8.87 -12.89
C TYR A 478 -17.10 9.94 -12.22
N ARG A 479 -17.16 9.98 -10.88
CA ARG A 479 -16.16 10.66 -10.05
C ARG A 479 -15.05 9.67 -9.74
N VAL A 480 -13.79 10.10 -9.84
CA VAL A 480 -12.65 9.20 -9.68
C VAL A 480 -11.74 9.72 -8.59
N TRP A 481 -11.47 8.89 -7.58
CA TRP A 481 -10.60 9.23 -6.47
C TRP A 481 -9.40 8.30 -6.44
N SER A 482 -8.19 8.85 -6.46
CA SER A 482 -6.94 8.09 -6.29
C SER A 482 -6.29 8.44 -4.97
N LEU A 483 -5.98 7.42 -4.16
CA LEU A 483 -5.42 7.57 -2.82
C LEU A 483 -4.24 6.61 -2.65
N GLY A 484 -3.14 7.10 -2.08
CA GLY A 484 -2.02 6.27 -1.68
C GLY A 484 -1.99 6.01 -0.18
N TRP A 485 -1.03 5.20 0.26
CA TRP A 485 -0.83 4.85 1.67
C TRP A 485 -0.69 6.06 2.60
N ASP A 486 0.01 7.08 2.12
CA ASP A 486 0.32 8.31 2.86
C ASP A 486 -0.89 9.29 2.93
N ASP A 487 -1.96 9.02 2.16
CA ASP A 487 -3.17 9.85 2.14
C ASP A 487 -4.21 9.36 3.14
N LEU A 488 -4.08 8.12 3.65
CA LEU A 488 -4.98 7.53 4.64
C LEU A 488 -4.50 7.79 6.07
N PRO A 489 -5.44 8.05 7.01
CA PRO A 489 -5.09 8.34 8.40
C PRO A 489 -4.37 7.17 9.06
N THR A 490 -3.49 7.48 10.03
CA THR A 490 -2.81 6.48 10.86
C THR A 490 -2.91 6.91 12.32
N THR A 491 -3.27 6.00 13.21
CA THR A 491 -3.48 6.30 14.64
C THR A 491 -2.29 7.04 15.24
N GLY A 492 -2.53 8.22 15.81
CA GLY A 492 -1.51 9.05 16.45
C GLY A 492 -0.58 9.81 15.50
N LYS A 493 -0.82 9.77 14.17
CA LYS A 493 -0.07 10.54 13.17
C LYS A 493 -1.01 11.37 12.30
N ALA A 494 -0.68 12.65 12.12
CA ALA A 494 -1.36 13.47 11.13
C ALA A 494 -1.03 12.97 9.71
N THR A 495 -2.02 12.97 8.83
CA THR A 495 -1.81 12.67 7.40
C THR A 495 -0.84 13.69 6.82
N SER A 496 0.22 13.23 6.18
CA SER A 496 1.22 14.10 5.58
C SER A 496 0.73 14.58 4.21
N LEU A 497 0.67 15.88 3.98
CA LEU A 497 0.48 16.42 2.63
C LEU A 497 1.74 16.22 1.79
N SER A 498 1.58 16.15 0.47
CA SER A 498 2.73 16.21 -0.45
C SER A 498 3.41 17.59 -0.37
N SER A 499 4.73 17.62 -0.50
CA SER A 499 5.49 18.86 -0.66
C SER A 499 5.20 19.56 -1.99
N ILE A 500 4.67 18.83 -2.98
CA ILE A 500 4.17 19.38 -4.24
C ILE A 500 2.64 19.38 -4.19
N ASN A 501 2.04 20.56 -4.04
CA ASN A 501 0.58 20.72 -3.99
C ASN A 501 0.13 21.77 -5.01
N MET A 502 -0.54 21.31 -6.07
CA MET A 502 -1.04 22.18 -7.14
C MET A 502 -2.24 23.02 -6.73
N MET A 503 -2.84 22.83 -5.56
CA MET A 503 -3.93 23.68 -5.09
C MET A 503 -3.42 24.90 -4.31
N SER A 504 -2.26 24.80 -3.65
CA SER A 504 -1.69 25.87 -2.81
C SER A 504 -0.46 26.58 -3.39
N ARG A 505 0.09 26.11 -4.51
CA ARG A 505 1.26 26.73 -5.15
C ARG A 505 0.98 28.18 -5.57
N ALA A 506 1.88 29.11 -5.27
CA ALA A 506 1.71 30.53 -5.59
C ALA A 506 1.73 30.80 -7.10
N ALA A 507 0.66 31.40 -7.64
CA ALA A 507 0.59 31.83 -9.04
C ALA A 507 1.38 33.11 -9.30
N ARG A 508 1.71 33.37 -10.57
CA ARG A 508 2.47 34.57 -11.01
C ARG A 508 1.76 35.89 -10.69
N GLN A 509 0.44 35.91 -10.73
CA GLN A 509 -0.40 37.07 -10.39
C GLN A 509 -1.37 36.77 -9.25
N GLN A 510 -0.98 35.88 -8.32
CA GLN A 510 -1.85 35.35 -7.26
C GLN A 510 -2.61 36.45 -6.52
N ASP A 511 -1.92 37.46 -5.99
CA ASP A 511 -2.54 38.50 -5.16
C ASP A 511 -3.56 39.35 -5.95
N ALA A 512 -3.23 39.70 -7.19
CA ALA A 512 -4.10 40.51 -8.05
C ALA A 512 -5.37 39.73 -8.42
N MET A 513 -5.21 38.47 -8.86
CA MET A 513 -6.33 37.62 -9.24
C MET A 513 -7.18 37.20 -8.03
N ALA A 514 -6.57 36.89 -6.88
CA ALA A 514 -7.29 36.61 -5.64
C ALA A 514 -8.11 37.83 -5.17
N GLY A 515 -7.58 39.05 -5.32
CA GLY A 515 -8.32 40.27 -5.02
C GLY A 515 -9.51 40.51 -5.95
N LEU A 516 -9.43 40.10 -7.22
CA LEU A 516 -10.57 40.13 -8.16
C LEU A 516 -11.61 39.06 -7.83
N TRP A 517 -11.17 37.85 -7.49
CA TRP A 517 -12.04 36.78 -7.04
C TRP A 517 -12.82 37.19 -5.80
N GLN A 518 -12.14 37.68 -4.77
CA GLN A 518 -12.75 38.06 -3.48
C GLN A 518 -13.93 39.02 -3.67
N LYS A 519 -13.77 40.05 -4.51
CA LYS A 519 -14.83 41.01 -4.82
C LYS A 519 -16.03 40.38 -5.53
N SER A 520 -15.80 39.37 -6.35
CA SER A 520 -16.84 38.69 -7.11
C SER A 520 -17.56 37.65 -6.24
N ALA A 521 -16.81 36.97 -5.37
CA ALA A 521 -17.30 35.94 -4.44
C ALA A 521 -18.26 36.53 -3.40
N GLU A 522 -17.93 37.71 -2.86
CA GLU A 522 -18.81 38.43 -1.92
C GLU A 522 -20.19 38.76 -2.52
N ASN A 523 -20.26 39.02 -3.83
CA ASN A 523 -21.53 39.32 -4.50
C ASN A 523 -22.33 38.06 -4.85
N ALA A 524 -21.66 36.92 -4.99
CA ALA A 524 -22.24 35.65 -5.43
C ALA A 524 -22.54 34.67 -4.27
N ASP A 525 -22.22 35.05 -3.02
CA ASP A 525 -22.25 34.17 -1.84
C ASP A 525 -21.39 32.90 -2.03
N TRP A 526 -20.21 33.09 -2.63
CA TRP A 526 -19.21 32.03 -2.83
C TRP A 526 -18.08 32.14 -1.81
N HIS A 527 -17.35 31.05 -1.61
CA HIS A 527 -16.17 31.04 -0.75
C HIS A 527 -15.10 32.04 -1.24
N GLY A 528 -14.53 32.75 -0.28
CA GLY A 528 -13.47 33.71 -0.50
C GLY A 528 -12.09 33.07 -0.58
N SER A 529 -11.07 33.90 -0.83
CA SER A 529 -9.69 33.42 -0.97
C SER A 529 -9.13 32.77 0.31
N ALA A 530 -9.61 33.19 1.48
CA ALA A 530 -9.17 32.65 2.77
C ALA A 530 -9.69 31.23 3.00
N ASP A 531 -10.93 30.95 2.58
CA ASP A 531 -11.58 29.65 2.75
C ASP A 531 -10.82 28.57 1.97
N PHE A 532 -10.49 28.84 0.70
CA PHE A 532 -9.71 27.91 -0.12
C PHE A 532 -8.28 27.71 0.41
N SER A 533 -7.64 28.77 0.91
CA SER A 533 -6.31 28.66 1.51
C SER A 533 -6.29 27.70 2.71
N SER A 534 -7.36 27.71 3.52
CA SER A 534 -7.53 26.79 4.65
C SER A 534 -7.88 25.37 4.21
N GLY A 535 -8.76 25.21 3.22
CA GLY A 535 -9.15 23.92 2.64
C GLY A 535 -8.00 23.20 1.93
N ASN A 536 -7.09 23.94 1.31
CA ASN A 536 -5.91 23.39 0.62
C ASN A 536 -4.89 22.74 1.57
N GLN A 537 -5.07 22.88 2.89
CA GLN A 537 -4.29 22.17 3.92
C GLN A 537 -4.88 20.78 4.26
N GLN A 538 -5.98 20.38 3.62
CA GLN A 538 -6.59 19.06 3.80
C GLN A 538 -6.04 18.07 2.76
N GLY A 539 -5.85 16.82 3.18
CA GLY A 539 -5.43 15.73 2.30
C GLY A 539 -6.60 15.16 1.49
N SER A 540 -6.28 14.33 0.48
CA SER A 540 -7.26 13.72 -0.41
C SER A 540 -8.36 12.93 0.32
N PHE A 541 -8.00 12.14 1.34
CA PHE A 541 -8.97 11.38 2.13
C PHE A 541 -9.88 12.29 2.97
N ALA A 542 -9.36 13.39 3.51
CA ALA A 542 -10.16 14.33 4.28
C ALA A 542 -11.25 14.98 3.40
N TRP A 543 -10.89 15.39 2.18
CA TRP A 543 -11.87 15.88 1.21
C TRP A 543 -12.91 14.82 0.82
N LEU A 544 -12.48 13.58 0.59
CA LEU A 544 -13.41 12.47 0.32
C LEU A 544 -14.37 12.24 1.49
N ALA A 545 -13.86 12.25 2.72
CA ALA A 545 -14.69 12.07 3.91
C ALA A 545 -15.75 13.17 4.06
N CYS A 546 -15.36 14.44 3.85
CA CYS A 546 -16.30 15.56 3.82
C CYS A 546 -17.34 15.38 2.70
N LEU A 547 -16.89 14.98 1.50
CA LEU A 547 -17.76 14.75 0.35
C LEU A 547 -18.78 13.65 0.63
N LEU A 548 -18.38 12.51 1.19
CA LEU A 548 -19.29 11.41 1.49
C LEU A 548 -20.34 11.81 2.53
N ALA A 549 -19.98 12.68 3.48
CA ALA A 549 -20.90 13.18 4.50
C ALA A 549 -21.86 14.27 3.96
N SER A 550 -21.39 15.12 3.05
CA SER A 550 -22.12 16.28 2.52
C SER A 550 -21.93 16.42 0.99
N PRO A 551 -22.49 15.52 0.16
CA PRO A 551 -22.12 15.40 -1.24
C PRO A 551 -22.40 16.67 -2.06
N MET A 552 -23.61 17.23 -1.93
CA MET A 552 -24.01 18.45 -2.65
C MET A 552 -23.18 19.67 -2.22
N LEU A 553 -23.07 19.92 -0.91
CA LEU A 553 -22.35 21.09 -0.39
C LEU A 553 -20.87 21.02 -0.75
N VAL A 554 -20.23 19.88 -0.47
CA VAL A 554 -18.79 19.72 -0.70
C VAL A 554 -18.48 19.61 -2.18
N GLY A 555 -19.36 19.00 -2.99
CA GLY A 555 -19.25 19.04 -4.45
C GLY A 555 -19.27 20.47 -5.00
N GLN A 556 -20.15 21.33 -4.46
CA GLN A 556 -20.15 22.76 -4.80
C GLN A 556 -18.87 23.46 -4.33
N GLN A 557 -18.38 23.17 -3.12
CA GLN A 557 -17.10 23.71 -2.63
C GLN A 557 -15.92 23.31 -3.53
N LEU A 558 -15.87 22.05 -3.97
CA LEU A 558 -14.83 21.54 -4.87
C LEU A 558 -14.90 22.21 -6.25
N PHE A 559 -16.11 22.42 -6.79
CA PHE A 559 -16.29 23.21 -8.02
C PHE A 559 -15.80 24.65 -7.86
N GLN A 560 -16.21 25.34 -6.78
CA GLN A 560 -15.74 26.70 -6.51
C GLN A 560 -14.22 26.74 -6.29
N GLY A 561 -13.64 25.73 -5.65
CA GLY A 561 -12.20 25.62 -5.43
C GLY A 561 -11.41 25.39 -6.72
N ALA A 562 -11.91 24.54 -7.62
CA ALA A 562 -11.32 24.35 -8.94
C ALA A 562 -11.42 25.63 -9.78
N ALA A 563 -12.57 26.32 -9.74
CA ALA A 563 -12.78 27.60 -10.41
C ALA A 563 -11.84 28.69 -9.86
N TYR A 564 -11.74 28.84 -8.55
CA TYR A 564 -10.80 29.74 -7.88
C TYR A 564 -9.37 29.44 -8.32
N ARG A 565 -8.98 28.16 -8.27
CA ARG A 565 -7.62 27.76 -8.60
C ARG A 565 -7.25 28.12 -10.03
N GLY A 566 -8.08 27.74 -10.99
CA GLY A 566 -7.82 28.09 -12.38
C GLY A 566 -7.87 29.60 -12.64
N PHE A 567 -8.83 30.32 -12.05
CA PHE A 567 -8.93 31.77 -12.19
C PHE A 567 -7.67 32.48 -11.69
N THR A 568 -7.14 32.07 -10.53
CA THR A 568 -5.89 32.62 -9.99
C THR A 568 -4.63 32.23 -10.78
N ALA A 569 -4.69 31.16 -11.56
CA ALA A 569 -3.61 30.73 -12.43
C ALA A 569 -3.55 31.51 -13.76
N LEU A 570 -4.62 32.20 -14.14
CA LEU A 570 -4.67 33.03 -15.36
C LEU A 570 -3.66 34.17 -15.32
N VAL A 571 -3.15 34.55 -16.50
CA VAL A 571 -2.23 35.68 -16.64
C VAL A 571 -2.75 36.69 -17.68
N PRO A 572 -3.81 37.47 -17.37
CA PRO A 572 -4.44 38.39 -18.31
C PRO A 572 -3.48 39.38 -18.97
N ALA A 573 -2.45 39.83 -18.23
CA ALA A 573 -1.46 40.78 -18.74
C ALA A 573 -0.64 40.25 -19.93
N LEU A 574 -0.53 38.93 -20.07
CA LEU A 574 0.21 38.26 -21.14
C LEU A 574 -0.71 37.74 -22.25
N ALA A 575 -2.03 37.93 -22.14
CA ALA A 575 -2.99 37.42 -23.11
C ALA A 575 -2.83 38.03 -24.52
N GLY A 576 -2.19 39.19 -24.64
CA GLY A 576 -1.85 39.82 -25.92
C GLY A 576 -0.39 39.63 -26.38
N ASP A 577 0.45 38.93 -25.60
CA ASP A 577 1.86 38.70 -25.94
C ASP A 577 2.00 37.46 -26.83
N ALA A 578 2.30 37.67 -28.10
CA ALA A 578 2.44 36.59 -29.09
C ALA A 578 3.60 35.64 -28.77
N GLY A 579 4.70 36.12 -28.17
CA GLY A 579 5.85 35.29 -27.84
C GLY A 579 5.57 34.37 -26.65
N VAL A 580 4.87 34.88 -25.62
CA VAL A 580 4.42 34.06 -24.49
C VAL A 580 3.39 33.04 -24.96
N ARG A 581 2.40 33.44 -25.77
CA ARG A 581 1.42 32.51 -26.34
C ARG A 581 2.07 31.37 -27.10
N GLN A 582 3.04 31.66 -27.96
CA GLN A 582 3.75 30.62 -28.72
C GLN A 582 4.48 29.63 -27.80
N LYS A 583 5.06 30.09 -26.68
CA LYS A 583 5.68 29.20 -25.70
C LYS A 583 4.65 28.31 -24.99
N ILE A 584 3.53 28.88 -24.57
CA ILE A 584 2.43 28.14 -23.94
C ILE A 584 1.88 27.09 -24.91
N GLU A 585 1.64 27.46 -26.17
CA GLU A 585 1.18 26.54 -27.21
C GLU A 585 2.19 25.39 -27.42
N TYR A 586 3.48 25.70 -27.51
CA TYR A 586 4.53 24.68 -27.65
C TYR A 586 4.53 23.68 -26.48
N GLU A 587 4.43 24.17 -25.25
CA GLU A 587 4.43 23.31 -24.06
C GLU A 587 3.15 22.49 -23.93
N VAL A 588 1.99 23.10 -24.20
CA VAL A 588 0.69 22.41 -24.25
C VAL A 588 0.68 21.31 -25.32
N ASN A 589 1.40 21.49 -26.43
CA ASN A 589 1.59 20.43 -27.45
C ASN A 589 2.33 19.20 -26.93
N GLU A 590 3.18 19.35 -25.91
CA GLU A 590 3.86 18.23 -25.28
C GLU A 590 3.11 17.66 -24.06
N ASN A 591 2.20 18.44 -23.48
CA ASN A 591 1.49 18.11 -22.24
C ASN A 591 0.08 17.56 -22.47
N ALA A 592 -0.58 17.92 -23.57
CA ALA A 592 -1.98 17.59 -23.83
C ALA A 592 -2.17 16.82 -25.16
N PRO A 593 -3.08 15.83 -25.21
CA PRO A 593 -3.47 15.17 -26.45
C PRO A 593 -4.20 16.15 -27.40
N ALA A 594 -4.22 15.87 -28.71
CA ALA A 594 -4.81 16.74 -29.72
C ALA A 594 -6.27 17.10 -29.41
N PHE A 595 -7.07 16.11 -29.03
CA PHE A 595 -8.46 16.32 -28.63
C PHE A 595 -8.63 17.39 -27.54
N VAL A 596 -7.78 17.37 -26.51
CA VAL A 596 -7.83 18.34 -25.41
C VAL A 596 -7.33 19.71 -25.86
N ARG A 597 -6.28 19.77 -26.69
CA ARG A 597 -5.76 21.04 -27.21
C ARG A 597 -6.81 21.81 -28.01
N ASP A 598 -7.55 21.09 -28.84
CA ASP A 598 -8.63 21.66 -29.64
C ASP A 598 -9.75 22.26 -28.77
N GLN A 599 -10.02 21.66 -27.60
CA GLN A 599 -11.03 22.17 -26.65
C GLN A 599 -10.53 23.34 -25.80
N LEU A 600 -9.23 23.39 -25.50
CA LEU A 600 -8.65 24.47 -24.70
C LEU A 600 -8.57 25.79 -25.47
N HIS A 601 -8.54 25.75 -26.81
CA HIS A 601 -8.40 26.94 -27.67
C HIS A 601 -7.24 27.86 -27.24
N ILE A 602 -6.09 27.27 -26.91
CA ILE A 602 -4.96 27.98 -26.30
C ILE A 602 -4.35 29.06 -27.22
N ASP A 603 -4.46 28.85 -28.54
CA ASP A 603 -4.01 29.75 -29.61
C ASP A 603 -5.01 30.90 -29.89
N ALA A 604 -6.25 30.77 -29.41
CA ALA A 604 -7.31 31.74 -29.67
C ALA A 604 -7.08 33.05 -28.90
N HIS A 605 -7.16 34.18 -29.62
CA HIS A 605 -6.86 35.51 -29.07
C HIS A 605 -7.96 36.05 -28.14
N ASP A 606 -9.15 35.45 -28.19
CA ASP A 606 -10.28 35.74 -27.33
C ASP A 606 -10.29 34.87 -26.05
N HIS A 607 -9.24 34.10 -25.81
CA HIS A 607 -9.03 33.32 -24.59
C HIS A 607 -7.87 33.90 -23.76
N ILE A 608 -7.99 33.85 -22.44
CA ILE A 608 -6.96 34.25 -21.49
C ILE A 608 -6.20 32.99 -21.07
N PRO A 609 -4.90 32.86 -21.37
CA PRO A 609 -4.11 31.72 -20.92
C PRO A 609 -3.51 31.94 -19.53
N GLY A 610 -3.11 30.84 -18.89
CA GLY A 610 -2.36 30.83 -17.64
C GLY A 610 -2.01 29.43 -17.17
N GLY A 611 -1.51 29.32 -15.96
CA GLY A 611 -1.11 28.05 -15.36
C GLY A 611 0.16 28.07 -14.52
N PHE A 612 0.67 26.87 -14.27
CA PHE A 612 1.93 26.53 -13.61
C PHE A 612 2.74 25.68 -14.57
N MET A 613 3.59 26.35 -15.35
CA MET A 613 4.23 25.79 -16.55
C MET A 613 5.55 26.52 -16.83
N ASP A 614 6.44 25.88 -17.58
CA ASP A 614 7.77 26.42 -17.88
C ASP A 614 7.68 27.69 -18.74
N ALA A 615 6.72 27.76 -19.65
CA ALA A 615 6.44 28.92 -20.49
C ALA A 615 6.12 30.19 -19.69
N LEU A 616 5.68 30.04 -18.44
CA LEU A 616 5.35 31.13 -17.52
C LEU A 616 6.39 31.32 -16.40
N ASP A 617 7.51 30.59 -16.45
CA ASP A 617 8.60 30.62 -15.46
C ASP A 617 8.12 30.30 -14.03
N ASN A 618 7.12 29.43 -13.87
CA ASN A 618 6.54 29.07 -12.57
C ASN A 618 6.22 27.57 -12.38
N SER A 619 6.68 26.70 -13.29
CA SER A 619 6.54 25.25 -13.20
C SER A 619 7.16 24.66 -11.92
N PRO A 620 6.54 23.65 -11.29
CA PRO A 620 7.19 22.81 -10.29
C PRO A 620 8.05 21.68 -10.91
N GLY A 621 8.18 21.62 -12.23
CA GLY A 621 8.95 20.61 -12.97
C GLY A 621 8.13 19.35 -13.27
N ILE A 622 7.64 18.66 -12.23
CA ILE A 622 7.06 17.31 -12.41
C ILE A 622 5.53 17.27 -12.54
N VAL A 623 4.81 18.32 -12.12
CA VAL A 623 3.35 18.43 -12.24
C VAL A 623 2.97 19.78 -12.82
N GLU A 624 2.34 19.84 -13.97
CA GLU A 624 1.99 21.12 -14.62
C GLU A 624 0.49 21.28 -14.73
N LEU A 625 0.00 22.51 -14.61
CA LEU A 625 -1.42 22.84 -14.73
C LEU A 625 -1.58 23.99 -15.72
N THR A 626 -2.29 23.75 -16.81
CA THR A 626 -2.73 24.77 -17.77
C THR A 626 -4.14 25.24 -17.42
N ALA A 627 -4.36 26.56 -17.48
CA ALA A 627 -5.66 27.17 -17.29
C ALA A 627 -5.99 28.10 -18.45
N VAL A 628 -7.21 28.02 -18.98
CA VAL A 628 -7.68 28.90 -20.06
C VAL A 628 -9.10 29.36 -19.78
N LEU A 629 -9.38 30.64 -20.04
CA LEU A 629 -10.73 31.20 -19.86
C LEU A 629 -11.13 32.07 -21.07
N PRO A 630 -12.28 31.82 -21.73
CA PRO A 630 -12.77 32.71 -22.78
C PRO A 630 -13.11 34.09 -22.21
N MET A 631 -12.70 35.15 -22.91
CA MET A 631 -12.99 36.52 -22.51
C MET A 631 -14.51 36.82 -22.48
N SER A 632 -15.32 36.05 -23.22
CA SER A 632 -16.79 36.14 -23.14
C SER A 632 -17.32 35.78 -21.75
N ALA A 633 -16.76 34.77 -21.08
CA ALA A 633 -17.14 34.40 -19.72
C ALA A 633 -16.81 35.52 -18.73
N VAL A 634 -15.61 36.10 -18.83
CA VAL A 634 -15.19 37.24 -17.98
C VAL A 634 -16.14 38.44 -18.12
N LYS A 635 -16.61 38.72 -19.35
CA LYS A 635 -17.51 39.85 -19.63
C LYS A 635 -18.89 39.72 -18.96
N THR A 636 -19.31 38.51 -18.58
CA THR A 636 -20.57 38.32 -17.85
C THR A 636 -20.49 38.83 -16.41
N GLY A 637 -19.30 38.82 -15.81
CA GLY A 637 -19.09 39.13 -14.40
C GLY A 637 -19.67 38.08 -13.43
N ASP A 638 -20.20 36.97 -13.95
CA ASP A 638 -20.82 35.90 -13.16
C ASP A 638 -19.81 34.78 -12.89
N LEU A 639 -19.66 34.40 -11.61
CA LEU A 639 -18.68 33.40 -11.19
C LEU A 639 -19.04 31.98 -11.65
N ALA A 640 -20.32 31.65 -11.77
CA ALA A 640 -20.74 30.36 -12.29
C ALA A 640 -20.32 30.21 -13.76
N THR A 641 -20.62 31.22 -14.58
CA THR A 641 -20.20 31.27 -15.99
C THR A 641 -18.67 31.25 -16.14
N ILE A 642 -17.94 31.93 -15.26
CA ILE A 642 -16.47 31.88 -15.23
C ILE A 642 -15.98 30.46 -14.90
N GLY A 643 -16.56 29.82 -13.88
CA GLY A 643 -16.21 28.46 -13.46
C GLY A 643 -16.49 27.43 -14.55
N GLU A 644 -17.63 27.51 -15.22
CA GLU A 644 -18.01 26.62 -16.33
C GLU A 644 -17.18 26.86 -17.60
N GLY A 645 -16.76 28.11 -17.83
CA GLY A 645 -15.94 28.49 -18.98
C GLY A 645 -14.46 28.09 -18.86
N LEU A 646 -14.00 27.80 -17.65
CA LEU A 646 -12.59 27.57 -17.33
C LEU A 646 -12.14 26.18 -17.78
N GLY A 647 -11.23 26.13 -18.75
CA GLY A 647 -10.53 24.91 -19.17
C GLY A 647 -9.31 24.66 -18.29
N LEU A 648 -9.22 23.46 -17.70
CA LEU A 648 -8.12 23.03 -16.85
C LEU A 648 -7.49 21.74 -17.39
N HIS A 649 -6.17 21.75 -17.53
CA HIS A 649 -5.43 20.57 -17.98
C HIS A 649 -4.22 20.31 -17.08
N LEU A 650 -4.20 19.14 -16.44
CA LEU A 650 -3.15 18.70 -15.52
C LEU A 650 -2.24 17.67 -16.18
N CYS A 651 -0.92 17.90 -16.19
CA CYS A 651 0.05 16.99 -16.78
C CYS A 651 1.08 16.52 -15.74
N PHE A 652 1.38 15.22 -15.74
CA PHE A 652 2.45 14.63 -14.94
C PHE A 652 3.65 14.21 -15.81
N ASP A 653 4.86 14.56 -15.41
CA ASP A 653 6.08 14.09 -16.07
C ASP A 653 6.54 12.72 -15.55
N ASP A 654 6.05 11.67 -16.20
CA ASP A 654 6.37 10.27 -15.91
C ASP A 654 7.59 9.74 -16.70
N ARG A 655 8.40 10.61 -17.30
CA ARG A 655 9.59 10.20 -18.09
C ARG A 655 10.76 9.71 -17.24
N GLN A 656 10.76 9.97 -15.93
CA GLN A 656 11.81 9.51 -15.04
C GLN A 656 11.63 8.02 -14.70
N ASP A 657 12.68 7.22 -14.93
CA ASP A 657 12.67 5.78 -14.64
C ASP A 657 12.98 5.46 -13.17
N GLU A 658 13.50 6.42 -12.40
CA GLU A 658 13.82 6.26 -10.97
C GLU A 658 12.71 6.81 -10.07
N SER A 659 12.29 6.04 -9.08
CA SER A 659 11.34 6.49 -8.04
C SER A 659 12.05 7.33 -6.97
N THR A 660 12.38 8.58 -7.29
CA THR A 660 12.96 9.55 -6.34
C THR A 660 11.92 10.11 -5.36
N GLU A 661 12.36 10.78 -4.29
CA GLU A 661 11.45 11.49 -3.38
C GLU A 661 10.69 12.63 -4.07
N GLU A 662 11.30 13.28 -5.07
CA GLU A 662 10.64 14.28 -5.90
C GLU A 662 9.56 13.64 -6.78
N PHE A 663 9.86 12.48 -7.38
CA PHE A 663 8.86 11.69 -8.11
C PHE A 663 7.69 11.32 -7.22
N LYS A 664 7.96 10.79 -6.02
CA LYS A 664 6.93 10.44 -5.04
C LYS A 664 6.08 11.65 -4.67
N ALA A 665 6.69 12.79 -4.38
CA ALA A 665 5.96 14.02 -4.06
C ALA A 665 5.11 14.50 -5.25
N GLY A 666 5.67 14.45 -6.46
CA GLY A 666 4.98 14.81 -7.69
C GLY A 666 3.77 13.92 -7.96
N TRP A 667 3.95 12.61 -7.90
CA TRP A 667 2.90 11.61 -8.11
C TRP A 667 1.75 11.80 -7.11
N ARG A 668 2.06 11.98 -5.83
CA ARG A 668 1.05 12.29 -4.80
C ARG A 668 0.34 13.62 -5.05
N GLY A 669 1.12 14.64 -5.43
CA GLY A 669 0.61 15.98 -5.73
C GLY A 669 -0.32 16.01 -6.94
N PHE A 670 0.01 15.23 -7.97
CA PHE A 670 -0.78 15.05 -9.18
C PHE A 670 -2.14 14.42 -8.87
N TRP A 671 -2.18 13.28 -8.17
CA TRP A 671 -3.46 12.64 -7.81
C TRP A 671 -4.29 13.48 -6.86
N HIS A 672 -3.67 14.16 -5.89
CA HIS A 672 -4.37 15.11 -5.04
C HIS A 672 -5.05 16.22 -5.85
N ALA A 673 -4.34 16.79 -6.83
CA ALA A 673 -4.90 17.82 -7.71
C ALA A 673 -6.01 17.25 -8.61
N ALA A 674 -5.81 16.08 -9.21
CA ALA A 674 -6.81 15.43 -10.06
C ALA A 674 -8.12 15.15 -9.30
N ASN A 675 -8.02 14.65 -8.06
CA ASN A 675 -9.18 14.40 -7.20
C ASN A 675 -10.05 15.66 -6.99
N LEU A 676 -9.43 16.83 -6.90
CA LEU A 676 -10.14 18.09 -6.60
C LEU A 676 -10.56 18.83 -7.88
N LEU A 677 -9.69 18.90 -8.89
CA LEU A 677 -9.92 19.65 -10.11
C LEU A 677 -10.96 19.02 -11.04
N GLN A 678 -11.24 17.71 -10.90
CA GLN A 678 -12.29 17.01 -11.68
C GLN A 678 -13.70 17.58 -11.52
N TYR A 679 -13.92 18.45 -10.52
CA TYR A 679 -15.21 19.13 -10.32
C TYR A 679 -15.40 20.29 -11.28
N SER A 680 -14.34 20.78 -11.94
CA SER A 680 -14.47 21.75 -13.04
C SER A 680 -15.19 21.11 -14.24
N SER A 681 -16.04 21.90 -14.90
CA SER A 681 -16.80 21.45 -16.08
C SER A 681 -15.91 21.06 -17.27
N LYS A 682 -14.67 21.57 -17.32
CA LYS A 682 -13.72 21.31 -18.41
C LYS A 682 -12.35 20.91 -17.86
N PHE A 683 -12.33 19.81 -17.11
CA PHE A 683 -11.11 19.21 -16.60
C PHE A 683 -10.57 18.12 -17.53
N SER A 684 -9.25 18.05 -17.65
CA SER A 684 -8.55 16.97 -18.33
C SER A 684 -7.21 16.71 -17.65
N MET A 685 -6.68 15.50 -17.82
CA MET A 685 -5.37 15.14 -17.30
C MET A 685 -4.60 14.24 -18.27
N ALA A 686 -3.28 14.25 -18.18
CA ALA A 686 -2.38 13.47 -19.00
C ALA A 686 -1.06 13.15 -18.28
N THR A 687 -0.30 12.21 -18.85
CA THR A 687 1.14 12.12 -18.61
C THR A 687 1.94 12.40 -19.87
N ARG A 688 3.20 12.84 -19.72
CA ARG A 688 4.10 13.08 -20.86
C ARG A 688 4.25 11.84 -21.74
N LYS A 689 4.36 10.63 -21.17
CA LYS A 689 4.39 9.38 -21.96
C LYS A 689 3.09 9.16 -22.74
N SER A 690 1.93 9.34 -22.10
CA SER A 690 0.60 9.09 -22.71
C SER A 690 0.28 10.02 -23.89
N VAL A 691 0.87 11.22 -23.90
CA VAL A 691 0.76 12.18 -25.01
C VAL A 691 1.75 11.83 -26.11
N ALA A 692 3.00 11.52 -25.75
CA ALA A 692 4.06 11.21 -26.71
C ALA A 692 3.78 9.93 -27.52
N ASP A 693 3.16 8.92 -26.91
CA ASP A 693 2.79 7.66 -27.59
C ASP A 693 1.39 7.68 -28.22
N GLY A 694 0.61 8.75 -27.99
CA GLY A 694 -0.76 8.92 -28.50
C GLY A 694 -1.80 8.01 -27.86
N SER A 695 -1.44 7.27 -26.81
CA SER A 695 -2.32 6.28 -26.16
C SER A 695 -3.50 6.92 -25.42
N LEU A 696 -3.38 8.19 -25.02
CA LEU A 696 -4.47 8.94 -24.41
C LEU A 696 -5.44 9.54 -25.44
N GLU A 697 -4.94 9.93 -26.62
CA GLU A 697 -5.79 10.41 -27.72
C GLU A 697 -6.84 9.37 -28.10
N GLY A 698 -6.44 8.09 -28.17
CA GLY A 698 -7.33 6.97 -28.43
C GLY A 698 -8.49 6.88 -27.42
N VAL A 699 -8.25 7.19 -26.14
CA VAL A 699 -9.30 7.15 -25.11
C VAL A 699 -10.40 8.17 -25.38
N TYR A 700 -10.04 9.41 -25.73
CA TYR A 700 -11.02 10.45 -26.06
C TYR A 700 -11.82 10.10 -27.31
N VAL A 701 -11.15 9.56 -28.33
CA VAL A 701 -11.79 9.12 -29.58
C VAL A 701 -12.75 7.97 -29.33
N ASP A 702 -12.30 6.92 -28.63
CA ASP A 702 -13.10 5.73 -28.31
C ASP A 702 -14.30 6.08 -27.43
N GLN A 703 -14.14 7.02 -26.49
CA GLN A 703 -15.23 7.47 -25.62
C GLN A 703 -16.36 8.15 -26.40
N VAL A 704 -16.06 8.89 -27.47
CA VAL A 704 -17.11 9.46 -28.35
C VAL A 704 -17.92 8.35 -29.00
N TYR A 705 -17.28 7.26 -29.42
CA TYR A 705 -17.99 6.11 -29.98
C TYR A 705 -18.82 5.38 -28.92
N VAL A 706 -18.26 5.13 -27.74
CA VAL A 706 -18.98 4.45 -26.65
C VAL A 706 -20.18 5.28 -26.20
N ALA A 707 -20.01 6.59 -25.99
CA ALA A 707 -21.11 7.49 -25.67
C ALA A 707 -22.20 7.45 -26.74
N ALA A 708 -21.85 7.47 -28.04
CA ALA A 708 -22.82 7.38 -29.12
C ALA A 708 -23.57 6.03 -29.18
N VAL A 709 -22.95 4.93 -28.75
CA VAL A 709 -23.58 3.59 -28.71
C VAL A 709 -24.50 3.46 -27.49
N VAL A 710 -24.11 4.02 -26.34
CA VAL A 710 -24.92 4.05 -25.11
C VAL A 710 -26.08 5.05 -25.22
N GLU A 711 -25.89 6.17 -25.93
CA GLU A 711 -26.91 7.18 -26.21
C GLU A 711 -27.93 6.78 -27.27
N VAL A 712 -27.85 5.60 -27.92
CA VAL A 712 -28.98 5.09 -28.72
C VAL A 712 -30.08 4.65 -27.75
N PRO A 713 -31.12 5.45 -27.49
CA PRO A 713 -32.13 5.10 -26.52
C PRO A 713 -33.06 4.11 -27.20
N VAL A 714 -33.34 2.98 -26.56
CA VAL A 714 -34.69 2.43 -26.69
C VAL A 714 -35.57 3.40 -25.90
N GLU A 715 -36.19 4.37 -26.57
CA GLU A 715 -37.12 5.32 -25.95
C GLU A 715 -38.21 4.55 -25.17
N TYR A 716 -38.19 4.65 -23.83
CA TYR A 716 -39.38 4.48 -23.02
C TYR A 716 -39.35 5.49 -21.88
N ASN A 717 -40.20 6.52 -21.99
CA ASN A 717 -40.38 7.56 -20.97
C ASN A 717 -41.05 6.95 -19.74
N GLY A 718 -40.26 6.52 -18.75
CA GLY A 718 -40.40 6.84 -17.32
C GLY A 718 -41.72 6.65 -16.57
N GLU A 719 -42.79 6.13 -17.18
CA GLU A 719 -44.01 5.70 -16.47
C GLU A 719 -44.41 4.30 -16.95
N LEU A 720 -44.33 3.37 -16.00
CA LEU A 720 -44.89 2.03 -16.16
C LEU A 720 -46.42 2.13 -16.31
N PRO A 721 -47.05 1.27 -17.13
CA PRO A 721 -48.49 1.12 -17.11
C PRO A 721 -48.97 0.91 -15.67
N LYS A 722 -50.08 1.52 -15.29
CA LYS A 722 -50.64 1.43 -13.92
C LYS A 722 -50.81 -0.02 -13.44
N GLU A 723 -51.01 -0.92 -14.38
CA GLU A 723 -51.16 -2.37 -14.21
C GLU A 723 -49.86 -3.10 -13.82
N TRP A 724 -48.70 -2.44 -13.83
CA TRP A 724 -47.41 -2.98 -13.37
C TRP A 724 -46.91 -2.32 -12.07
N GLN A 725 -47.63 -1.30 -11.59
CA GLN A 725 -47.19 -0.50 -10.43
C GLN A 725 -47.40 -1.23 -9.11
N GLU A 726 -48.46 -2.04 -8.99
CA GLU A 726 -48.73 -2.80 -7.76
C GLU A 726 -47.78 -4.00 -7.65
N GLU A 727 -47.39 -4.58 -8.78
CA GLU A 727 -46.55 -5.77 -8.92
C GLU A 727 -45.08 -5.49 -8.58
N LEU A 728 -44.60 -4.26 -8.87
CA LEU A 728 -43.25 -3.79 -8.51
C LEU A 728 -43.04 -3.61 -7.00
N GLU A 729 -44.08 -3.24 -6.25
CA GLU A 729 -43.95 -3.02 -4.81
C GLU A 729 -43.77 -4.33 -4.03
N PHE A 730 -44.17 -5.46 -4.61
CA PHE A 730 -44.13 -6.77 -3.96
C PHE A 730 -43.15 -7.74 -4.60
N SER A 731 -42.48 -7.37 -5.69
CA SER A 731 -41.58 -8.27 -6.40
C SER A 731 -40.16 -8.26 -5.83
N GLU A 732 -39.55 -9.44 -5.69
CA GLU A 732 -38.14 -9.63 -5.34
C GLU A 732 -37.22 -9.64 -6.57
N ILE A 733 -37.76 -9.46 -7.79
CA ILE A 733 -36.98 -9.34 -9.03
C ILE A 733 -36.43 -7.93 -9.17
N ASP A 734 -35.21 -7.84 -9.70
CA ASP A 734 -34.55 -6.58 -10.04
C ASP A 734 -35.52 -5.63 -10.78
N PRO A 735 -35.76 -4.41 -10.24
CA PRO A 735 -36.62 -3.40 -10.85
C PRO A 735 -36.26 -3.10 -12.31
N ASP A 736 -34.99 -3.15 -12.70
CA ASP A 736 -34.55 -2.90 -14.07
C ASP A 736 -35.01 -4.02 -15.03
N VAL A 737 -35.07 -5.26 -14.56
CA VAL A 737 -35.61 -6.38 -15.33
C VAL A 737 -37.13 -6.23 -15.47
N LEU A 738 -37.84 -5.84 -14.41
CA LEU A 738 -39.28 -5.60 -14.46
C LEU A 738 -39.64 -4.44 -15.40
N LEU A 739 -38.91 -3.32 -15.31
CA LEU A 739 -38.99 -2.18 -16.22
C LEU A 739 -38.74 -2.60 -17.67
N TYR A 740 -37.73 -3.43 -17.88
CA TYR A 740 -37.43 -3.97 -19.19
C TYR A 740 -38.57 -4.84 -19.74
N LEU A 741 -39.12 -5.76 -18.94
CA LEU A 741 -40.22 -6.62 -19.37
C LEU A 741 -41.49 -5.82 -19.67
N ALA A 742 -41.79 -4.82 -18.85
CA ALA A 742 -42.90 -3.90 -19.09
C ALA A 742 -42.73 -3.13 -20.42
N SER A 743 -41.50 -2.74 -20.77
CA SER A 743 -41.21 -2.06 -22.05
C SER A 743 -41.51 -2.93 -23.29
N LYS A 744 -41.70 -4.25 -23.13
CA LYS A 744 -42.00 -5.19 -24.22
C LYS A 744 -43.49 -5.34 -24.52
N ALA A 745 -44.34 -4.48 -23.96
CA ALA A 745 -45.79 -4.52 -24.14
C ALA A 745 -46.42 -5.86 -23.73
N LEU A 746 -45.85 -6.50 -22.71
CA LEU A 746 -46.40 -7.70 -22.09
C LEU A 746 -47.64 -7.33 -21.25
N PRO A 747 -48.64 -8.23 -21.14
CA PRO A 747 -49.66 -8.09 -20.10
C PRO A 747 -49.00 -8.07 -18.71
N ALA A 748 -49.60 -7.38 -17.75
CA ALA A 748 -49.11 -7.41 -16.37
C ALA A 748 -49.12 -8.85 -15.83
N PRO A 749 -48.03 -9.30 -15.18
CA PRO A 749 -48.00 -10.58 -14.48
C PRO A 749 -48.81 -10.49 -13.19
N GLU A 750 -49.29 -11.65 -12.72
CA GLU A 750 -49.83 -11.79 -11.38
C GLU A 750 -48.71 -12.33 -10.46
N CYS A 751 -48.46 -11.66 -9.33
CA CYS A 751 -47.42 -12.08 -8.37
C CYS A 751 -48.02 -12.98 -7.28
N GLY A 752 -47.25 -13.97 -6.80
CA GLY A 752 -47.62 -14.74 -5.63
C GLY A 752 -48.74 -15.77 -5.83
N LEU A 753 -49.00 -16.19 -7.07
CA LEU A 753 -50.09 -17.12 -7.38
C LEU A 753 -49.66 -18.59 -7.26
N ASP A 754 -50.49 -19.37 -6.57
CA ASP A 754 -50.38 -20.83 -6.56
C ASP A 754 -50.59 -21.42 -7.98
N LEU A 755 -49.61 -22.17 -8.48
CA LEU A 755 -49.77 -22.93 -9.72
C LEU A 755 -50.47 -24.26 -9.42
N THR A 756 -51.66 -24.46 -9.99
CA THR A 756 -52.48 -25.66 -9.76
C THR A 756 -52.50 -26.61 -10.96
N ASN A 757 -52.76 -27.89 -10.71
CA ASN A 757 -53.03 -28.88 -11.76
C ASN A 757 -54.49 -28.81 -12.25
N GLU A 758 -54.84 -29.62 -13.27
CA GLU A 758 -56.19 -29.65 -13.86
C GLU A 758 -57.31 -30.02 -12.87
N THR A 759 -56.97 -30.56 -11.69
CA THR A 759 -57.93 -30.90 -10.62
C THR A 759 -58.04 -29.83 -9.53
N GLY A 760 -57.27 -28.75 -9.62
CA GLY A 760 -57.24 -27.64 -8.64
C GLY A 760 -56.32 -27.87 -7.45
N GLU A 761 -55.45 -28.89 -7.49
CA GLU A 761 -54.43 -29.13 -6.47
C GLU A 761 -53.20 -28.25 -6.74
N ILE A 762 -52.66 -27.61 -5.69
CA ILE A 762 -51.48 -26.74 -5.75
C ILE A 762 -50.23 -27.60 -5.99
N ILE A 763 -49.50 -27.30 -7.06
CA ILE A 763 -48.25 -27.96 -7.44
C ILE A 763 -47.04 -27.11 -7.09
N VAL A 764 -47.15 -25.78 -7.23
CA VAL A 764 -46.14 -24.82 -6.79
C VAL A 764 -46.84 -23.75 -5.95
N GLU A 765 -46.37 -23.56 -4.72
CA GLU A 765 -46.89 -22.54 -3.81
C GLU A 765 -46.56 -21.13 -4.35
N GLY A 766 -47.51 -20.20 -4.18
CA GLY A 766 -47.39 -18.83 -4.65
C GLY A 766 -46.22 -18.07 -4.03
N SER A 767 -45.74 -18.48 -2.84
CA SER A 767 -44.51 -17.96 -2.23
C SER A 767 -43.25 -18.17 -3.08
N LEU A 768 -43.27 -19.13 -4.00
CA LEU A 768 -42.16 -19.41 -4.92
C LEU A 768 -42.41 -18.82 -6.31
N VAL A 769 -43.63 -18.38 -6.62
CA VAL A 769 -44.05 -17.90 -7.95
C VAL A 769 -44.06 -16.37 -7.94
N GLU A 770 -43.04 -15.83 -8.57
CA GLU A 770 -42.73 -14.42 -8.51
C GLU A 770 -43.51 -13.62 -9.55
N LEU A 771 -43.48 -14.05 -10.82
CA LEU A 771 -44.28 -13.47 -11.90
C LEU A 771 -45.05 -14.58 -12.61
N CYS A 772 -46.35 -14.39 -12.82
CA CYS A 772 -47.20 -15.38 -13.46
C CYS A 772 -48.06 -14.79 -14.58
N TRP A 773 -47.93 -15.33 -15.79
CA TRP A 773 -48.82 -15.05 -16.91
C TRP A 773 -49.73 -16.24 -17.19
N ILE A 774 -50.86 -16.30 -16.49
CA ILE A 774 -51.78 -17.46 -16.52
C ILE A 774 -52.22 -17.82 -17.94
N LYS A 775 -52.54 -16.83 -18.78
CA LYS A 775 -53.00 -17.06 -20.16
C LYS A 775 -51.92 -17.69 -21.04
N GLN A 776 -50.68 -17.26 -20.87
CA GLN A 776 -49.52 -17.73 -21.63
C GLN A 776 -48.87 -18.97 -20.99
N LYS A 777 -49.31 -19.36 -19.79
CA LYS A 777 -48.74 -20.43 -18.97
C LYS A 777 -47.23 -20.23 -18.75
N VAL A 778 -46.81 -19.01 -18.43
CA VAL A 778 -45.43 -18.69 -18.06
C VAL A 778 -45.37 -18.32 -16.60
N ALA A 779 -44.42 -18.90 -15.87
CA ALA A 779 -44.14 -18.54 -14.49
C ALA A 779 -42.64 -18.30 -14.29
N VAL A 780 -42.29 -17.24 -13.57
CA VAL A 780 -40.94 -16.98 -13.07
C VAL A 780 -40.93 -17.34 -11.59
N LEU A 781 -39.99 -18.19 -11.18
CA LEU A 781 -39.85 -18.65 -9.80
C LEU A 781 -38.60 -18.07 -9.17
N LEU A 782 -38.64 -17.81 -7.87
CA LEU A 782 -37.45 -17.37 -7.10
C LEU A 782 -36.44 -18.50 -6.94
N GLU A 783 -36.92 -19.74 -6.83
CA GLU A 783 -36.09 -20.93 -6.60
C GLU A 783 -36.52 -22.08 -7.51
N PRO A 784 -35.61 -23.02 -7.84
CA PRO A 784 -35.94 -24.17 -8.68
C PRO A 784 -36.87 -25.17 -7.96
N VAL A 785 -37.85 -25.70 -8.70
CA VAL A 785 -38.78 -26.74 -8.21
C VAL A 785 -38.75 -27.98 -9.10
N ASP A 786 -38.91 -29.16 -8.48
CA ASP A 786 -38.82 -30.45 -9.18
C ASP A 786 -40.07 -30.79 -10.02
N VAL A 787 -41.22 -30.21 -9.68
CA VAL A 787 -42.52 -30.52 -10.33
C VAL A 787 -43.27 -29.22 -10.59
N PHE A 788 -43.82 -29.10 -11.80
CA PHE A 788 -44.66 -27.98 -12.23
C PHE A 788 -45.82 -28.49 -13.10
N PRO A 789 -46.93 -27.75 -13.23
CA PRO A 789 -48.08 -28.24 -13.99
C PRO A 789 -47.75 -28.40 -15.49
N SER A 790 -48.34 -29.42 -16.11
CA SER A 790 -48.07 -29.74 -17.51
C SER A 790 -48.46 -28.60 -18.46
N GLY A 791 -47.56 -28.27 -19.39
CA GLY A 791 -47.75 -27.21 -20.37
C GLY A 791 -47.44 -25.80 -19.87
N TRP A 792 -46.83 -25.66 -18.70
CA TRP A 792 -46.23 -24.40 -18.24
C TRP A 792 -44.77 -24.29 -18.65
N THR A 793 -44.38 -23.07 -19.03
CA THR A 793 -42.99 -22.67 -19.18
C THR A 793 -42.55 -21.99 -17.89
N VAL A 794 -41.60 -22.63 -17.20
CA VAL A 794 -41.09 -22.16 -15.91
C VAL A 794 -39.66 -21.68 -16.09
N ILE A 795 -39.40 -20.45 -15.65
CA ILE A 795 -38.08 -19.84 -15.61
C ILE A 795 -37.70 -19.62 -14.15
N VAL A 796 -36.45 -19.86 -13.78
CA VAL A 796 -35.93 -19.50 -12.46
C VAL A 796 -35.25 -18.13 -12.57
N ALA A 797 -35.60 -17.21 -11.68
CA ALA A 797 -35.03 -15.88 -11.61
C ALA A 797 -33.50 -15.97 -11.46
N SER A 798 -32.79 -15.35 -12.40
CA SER A 798 -31.32 -15.32 -12.48
C SER A 798 -30.88 -14.17 -13.38
N ASP A 799 -29.57 -13.92 -13.47
CA ASP A 799 -29.01 -12.90 -14.37
C ASP A 799 -29.34 -13.15 -15.86
N GLN A 800 -29.81 -14.35 -16.22
CA GLN A 800 -30.24 -14.69 -17.57
C GLN A 800 -31.74 -14.48 -17.82
N LEU A 801 -32.52 -14.14 -16.79
CA LEU A 801 -33.99 -13.97 -16.86
C LEU A 801 -34.39 -13.06 -18.03
N LYS A 802 -33.71 -11.93 -18.18
CA LYS A 802 -33.94 -10.98 -19.27
C LYS A 802 -33.84 -11.64 -20.66
N LYS A 803 -32.78 -12.42 -20.87
CA LYS A 803 -32.49 -13.11 -22.13
C LYS A 803 -33.45 -14.28 -22.38
N GLU A 804 -33.84 -14.99 -21.33
CA GLU A 804 -34.80 -16.10 -21.42
C GLU A 804 -36.21 -15.58 -21.75
N MET A 805 -36.61 -14.48 -21.13
CA MET A 805 -37.87 -13.81 -21.45
C MET A 805 -37.86 -13.25 -22.87
N GLU A 806 -36.77 -12.61 -23.33
CA GLU A 806 -36.62 -12.18 -24.73
C GLU A 806 -36.81 -13.33 -25.72
N LYS A 807 -36.27 -14.51 -25.40
CA LYS A 807 -36.43 -15.69 -26.24
C LYS A 807 -37.91 -16.08 -26.36
N LEU A 808 -38.64 -16.14 -25.25
CA LEU A 808 -40.08 -16.47 -25.26
C LEU A 808 -40.92 -15.41 -26.01
N ILE A 809 -40.56 -14.14 -25.86
CA ILE A 809 -41.21 -13.03 -26.57
C ILE A 809 -40.99 -13.17 -28.09
N ASN A 810 -39.75 -13.43 -28.50
CA ASN A 810 -39.39 -13.61 -29.91
C ASN A 810 -39.99 -14.90 -30.52
N GLU A 811 -40.21 -15.93 -29.70
CA GLU A 811 -40.94 -17.15 -30.08
C GLU A 811 -42.45 -16.91 -30.21
N GLY A 812 -42.93 -15.70 -29.88
CA GLY A 812 -44.32 -15.27 -30.04
C GLY A 812 -45.26 -15.81 -28.97
N LEU A 813 -44.74 -16.28 -27.84
CA LEU A 813 -45.53 -16.87 -26.76
C LEU A 813 -46.53 -15.87 -26.12
N PHE A 814 -46.24 -14.57 -26.25
CA PHE A 814 -47.05 -13.48 -25.75
C PHE A 814 -47.89 -12.77 -26.84
N ASN A 815 -47.84 -13.26 -28.09
CA ASN A 815 -48.65 -12.74 -29.20
C ASN A 815 -50.02 -13.45 -29.21
N GLY A 816 -50.89 -13.14 -28.23
CA GLY A 816 -52.20 -13.79 -28.08
C GLY A 816 -53.22 -12.97 -27.32
#